data_AF-A0A519CSX7-F1
#
_entry.id   AF-A0A519CSX7-F1
#
_cell.length_a   1.000
_cell.length_b   1.000
_cell.length_c   1.000
_cell.angle_alpha   90.00
_cell.angle_beta   90.00
_cell.angle_gamma   90.00
#
_symmetry.space_group_name_H-M   'P 1'
#
loop_
_entity.id
_entity.type
_entity.pdbx_description
1 polymer ?
#
loop_
_entity_poly.entity_id
_entity_poly.type
_entity_poly.pdbx_seq_one_letter_code
_entity_poly.pdbx_strand_id
1 'polypeptide(L)'
;PGKACAITPSDDTDGPWVVLRDGRFLRLDDAKSYRAISEKVSMVWDNGELVIGYGEFMENNKKLVPAGYCVDWWASDLIEELSTQKAIDDFIELSNLNKSKLPDGIPGIHPEDSEDEHAQFHIRRNWHSALTKLQPNWDEARDLAIRFKTSMPPPHNPWFLDLPIEWVPALINMIEESIIEPFGTTKVSTVESENSLNAMPLPESRQLRIIGGIKGWDAKKMDILQPEVLPDFDSETIPGPEVKLESPIFADEMPEGWAYIQHGFAKASMMVLGLPHHHDGEDLVITTGWPAMLEGFGFSSDGESPLRIKDAKNRFVQRIAELRDAHTVLVGERARQKKLAQEKAMVRIATETDARQRGLGISETDSVGKEASDKVIDDGPDDPKGYLAAQIHEDDHAVDGILIEIRKLSDLRWEHSAPTRIGCRMGRPEKAAPRVMNPRTHTLFPIELHGGNQRLLANAIEKETISVQMGKRTCTKCGKISPMVICHHRILNQDGQEEAGLTCSGRTLMKAPTNKKKRRRGEVQNVNLTTLIEDARIKLGLDRIPRQIKCMKKIASRDQTPEAIEKGILRAKYNLPVFRDGTIRYDMSDVPITHFTPREVSVSWKTLKELGYTHDCHGKELVDDEQMLEIFPQDFILAKNAGDYFVKATKFIDEVLTRHYKMEPFYNVETPADLVGQLICALAPHTSGGVLSRIIGWTDCSGGYAHPLFHAAKRRNCDGDEDAIMLLMDGLLNFSREILPANRGGLMDAPLVLTTRLNPTEVDKEALNVDSGWFYERDFYEATLNQPHPKTISNRIDFVERRLGTVAAVRGYGYTHGCNSIDEGPALCAYKTLDTMIDKMNGQLNLGHKLRAVNVRTVASSVIRSHFLPDLRGNMNAFARQKVRCLKCAHSYRRMPVAGKCIQKKKATGRGLSAIGVMKSEGDQCGGKLALTVSEGAVRKYIKVTKHVIETYGVDSYTKQNVEWLSDSTDSLFKNDRAKQMSLADFL
;
A
#
# COMPACT_ATOMS: atom_id res chain seq x y z
N PRO A 1 9.83 -7.86 -3.31
CA PRO A 1 10.91 -7.06 -3.96
C PRO A 1 11.31 -5.82 -3.14
N GLY A 2 10.34 -5.02 -2.66
CA GLY A 2 10.56 -3.81 -1.85
C GLY A 2 9.82 -3.84 -0.50
N LYS A 3 9.94 -2.74 0.27
CA LYS A 3 9.26 -2.58 1.59
C LYS A 3 7.82 -2.08 1.47
N ALA A 4 7.50 -1.40 0.38
CA ALA A 4 6.20 -0.78 0.13
C ALA A 4 5.88 -0.91 -1.36
N CYS A 5 4.59 -0.96 -1.68
CA CYS A 5 4.06 -0.96 -3.03
C CYS A 5 2.70 -0.25 -3.01
N ALA A 6 2.35 0.42 -4.09
CA ALA A 6 0.98 0.84 -4.36
C ALA A 6 0.27 -0.29 -5.11
N ILE A 7 -0.98 -0.58 -4.75
CA ILE A 7 -1.78 -1.62 -5.41
C ILE A 7 -2.65 -0.95 -6.48
N THR A 8 -2.66 -1.55 -7.67
CA THR A 8 -3.49 -1.14 -8.82
C THR A 8 -4.25 -2.37 -9.34
N PRO A 9 -5.44 -2.20 -9.94
CA PRO A 9 -6.22 -3.31 -10.46
C PRO A 9 -5.59 -3.91 -11.72
N SER A 10 -5.82 -5.22 -11.93
CA SER A 10 -5.51 -5.93 -13.16
C SER A 10 -6.58 -6.99 -13.41
N ASP A 11 -7.01 -7.13 -14.66
CA ASP A 11 -8.01 -8.12 -15.09
C ASP A 11 -7.36 -9.37 -15.70
N ASP A 12 -6.04 -9.33 -15.95
CA ASP A 12 -5.29 -10.43 -16.54
C ASP A 12 -4.71 -11.40 -15.48
N THR A 13 -4.92 -11.10 -14.19
CA THR A 13 -4.37 -11.86 -13.06
C THR A 13 -5.42 -12.73 -12.39
N ASP A 14 -5.01 -13.89 -11.87
CA ASP A 14 -5.89 -14.76 -11.09
C ASP A 14 -6.33 -14.09 -9.78
N GLY A 15 -7.63 -14.15 -9.48
CA GLY A 15 -8.21 -13.61 -8.25
C GLY A 15 -8.17 -14.59 -7.07
N PRO A 16 -8.84 -14.25 -5.95
CA PRO A 16 -8.78 -15.06 -4.74
C PRO A 16 -9.49 -16.41 -4.87
N TRP A 17 -8.89 -17.44 -4.28
CA TRP A 17 -9.51 -18.73 -4.04
C TRP A 17 -10.25 -18.71 -2.70
N VAL A 18 -11.54 -19.04 -2.71
CA VAL A 18 -12.41 -18.92 -1.54
C VAL A 18 -13.12 -20.23 -1.21
N VAL A 19 -13.33 -20.46 0.09
CA VAL A 19 -14.19 -21.53 0.61
C VAL A 19 -15.49 -20.92 1.11
N LEU A 20 -16.60 -21.37 0.54
CA LEU A 20 -17.94 -20.95 0.92
C LEU A 20 -18.50 -21.79 2.06
N ARG A 21 -19.50 -21.26 2.77
CA ARG A 21 -20.20 -21.97 3.84
C ARG A 21 -20.95 -23.23 3.40
N ASP A 22 -21.33 -23.32 2.12
CA ASP A 22 -21.93 -24.54 1.55
C ASP A 22 -20.89 -25.59 1.15
N GLY A 23 -19.61 -25.30 1.32
CA GLY A 23 -18.50 -26.20 1.04
C GLY A 23 -17.89 -26.03 -0.35
N ARG A 24 -18.42 -25.18 -1.23
CA ARG A 24 -17.77 -24.89 -2.51
C ARG A 24 -16.39 -24.27 -2.33
N PHE A 25 -15.43 -24.70 -3.14
CA PHE A 25 -14.11 -24.12 -3.27
C PHE A 25 -13.91 -23.69 -4.73
N LEU A 26 -13.75 -22.39 -4.94
CA LEU A 26 -13.71 -21.78 -6.28
C LEU A 26 -12.86 -20.51 -6.30
N ARG A 27 -12.41 -20.10 -7.49
CA ARG A 27 -11.71 -18.84 -7.74
C ARG A 27 -12.65 -17.82 -8.37
N LEU A 28 -12.44 -16.54 -8.06
CA LEU A 28 -13.20 -15.43 -8.63
C LEU A 28 -12.24 -14.38 -9.15
N ASP A 29 -12.25 -14.16 -10.46
CA ASP A 29 -11.33 -13.20 -11.09
C ASP A 29 -11.99 -11.82 -11.28
N ASP A 30 -13.31 -11.70 -11.07
CA ASP A 30 -14.04 -10.43 -11.19
C ASP A 30 -14.67 -9.93 -9.89
N ALA A 31 -14.63 -8.61 -9.70
CA ALA A 31 -15.13 -7.95 -8.50
C ALA A 31 -16.65 -8.09 -8.30
N LYS A 32 -17.42 -8.25 -9.38
CA LYS A 32 -18.89 -8.36 -9.32
C LYS A 32 -19.31 -9.70 -8.75
N SER A 33 -18.70 -10.80 -9.22
CA SER A 33 -18.94 -12.15 -8.70
C SER A 33 -18.50 -12.27 -7.25
N TYR A 34 -17.33 -11.70 -6.87
CA TYR A 34 -16.90 -11.69 -5.48
C TYR A 34 -17.89 -10.96 -4.56
N ARG A 35 -18.37 -9.77 -4.96
CA ARG A 35 -19.39 -9.03 -4.19
C ARG A 35 -20.70 -9.79 -4.04
N ALA A 36 -21.10 -10.60 -5.03
CA ALA A 36 -22.32 -11.39 -4.96
C ALA A 36 -22.27 -12.48 -3.87
N ILE A 37 -21.08 -12.99 -3.56
CA ILE A 37 -20.91 -14.09 -2.59
C ILE A 37 -20.11 -13.72 -1.34
N SER A 38 -19.71 -12.46 -1.17
CA SER A 38 -18.82 -12.04 -0.07
C SER A 38 -19.34 -12.38 1.33
N GLU A 39 -20.66 -12.45 1.50
CA GLU A 39 -21.30 -12.87 2.76
C GLU A 39 -21.26 -14.38 3.00
N LYS A 40 -21.14 -15.17 1.93
CA LYS A 40 -21.04 -16.65 1.96
C LYS A 40 -19.59 -17.12 2.11
N VAL A 41 -18.60 -16.26 1.82
CA VAL A 41 -17.18 -16.56 1.97
C VAL A 41 -16.82 -16.74 3.45
N SER A 42 -16.48 -17.98 3.81
CA SER A 42 -16.03 -18.36 5.13
C SER A 42 -14.52 -18.19 5.27
N MET A 43 -13.76 -18.60 4.25
CA MET A 43 -12.31 -18.55 4.22
C MET A 43 -11.82 -18.08 2.84
N VAL A 44 -10.73 -17.32 2.84
CA VAL A 44 -9.92 -17.00 1.66
C VAL A 44 -8.68 -17.88 1.77
N TRP A 45 -8.62 -18.89 0.91
CA TRP A 45 -7.57 -19.90 0.88
C TRP A 45 -6.29 -19.35 0.24
N ASP A 46 -6.46 -18.60 -0.83
CA ASP A 46 -5.40 -17.90 -1.56
C ASP A 46 -5.90 -16.51 -1.97
N ASN A 47 -5.02 -15.50 -1.96
CA ASN A 47 -5.40 -14.13 -2.31
C ASN A 47 -5.41 -13.87 -3.82
N GLY A 48 -4.87 -14.79 -4.63
CA GLY A 48 -4.64 -14.60 -6.06
C GLY A 48 -3.23 -14.12 -6.36
N GLU A 49 -3.02 -13.74 -7.61
CA GLU A 49 -1.75 -13.31 -8.14
C GLU A 49 -1.43 -11.84 -7.82
N LEU A 50 -0.13 -11.53 -7.82
CA LEU A 50 0.38 -10.17 -7.70
C LEU A 50 1.48 -9.97 -8.75
N VAL A 51 1.22 -9.12 -9.73
CA VAL A 51 2.19 -8.83 -10.79
C VAL A 51 3.29 -7.94 -10.24
N ILE A 52 4.54 -8.37 -10.47
CA ILE A 52 5.73 -7.64 -10.04
C ILE A 52 6.70 -7.56 -11.22
N GLY A 53 7.00 -6.34 -11.65
CA GLY A 53 7.97 -6.09 -12.72
C GLY A 53 9.40 -6.44 -12.31
N TYR A 54 10.22 -6.79 -13.29
CA TYR A 54 11.66 -6.97 -13.19
C TYR A 54 12.37 -5.75 -12.57
N GLY A 55 11.92 -4.54 -12.94
CA GLY A 55 12.44 -3.26 -12.45
C GLY A 55 12.47 -3.13 -10.94
N GLU A 56 11.48 -3.71 -10.25
CA GLU A 56 11.40 -3.73 -8.79
C GLU A 56 12.55 -4.53 -8.15
N PHE A 57 12.99 -5.60 -8.81
CA PHE A 57 14.15 -6.37 -8.37
C PHE A 57 15.46 -5.63 -8.64
N MET A 58 15.54 -4.95 -9.80
CA MET A 58 16.71 -4.14 -10.18
C MET A 58 16.93 -2.99 -9.19
N GLU A 59 15.89 -2.20 -8.89
CA GLU A 59 15.96 -1.06 -7.97
C GLU A 59 16.34 -1.50 -6.55
N ASN A 60 15.66 -2.53 -6.04
CA ASN A 60 15.90 -3.00 -4.67
C ASN A 60 17.15 -3.90 -4.53
N ASN A 61 17.89 -4.11 -5.62
CA ASN A 61 19.08 -4.96 -5.70
C ASN A 61 18.84 -6.34 -5.07
N LYS A 62 17.69 -6.94 -5.44
CA LYS A 62 17.28 -8.28 -5.02
C LYS A 62 17.53 -9.26 -6.15
N LYS A 63 17.99 -10.47 -5.82
CA LYS A 63 18.02 -11.56 -6.79
C LYS A 63 16.59 -11.84 -7.28
N LEU A 64 16.48 -12.25 -8.53
CA LEU A 64 15.22 -12.75 -9.04
C LEU A 64 14.82 -14.01 -8.28
N VAL A 65 13.52 -14.22 -8.16
CA VAL A 65 12.93 -15.45 -7.61
C VAL A 65 12.47 -16.33 -8.77
N PRO A 66 12.35 -17.66 -8.58
CA PRO A 66 11.82 -18.53 -9.63
C PRO A 66 10.42 -18.07 -10.02
N ALA A 67 10.21 -17.82 -11.32
CA ALA A 67 8.88 -17.53 -11.84
C ALA A 67 8.00 -18.79 -11.81
N GLY A 68 6.72 -18.60 -11.50
CA GLY A 68 5.72 -19.65 -11.72
C GLY A 68 5.43 -19.81 -13.21
N TYR A 69 5.04 -21.01 -13.63
CA TYR A 69 4.63 -21.29 -15.01
C TYR A 69 3.21 -20.76 -15.24
N CYS A 70 3.11 -19.45 -15.45
CA CYS A 70 1.88 -18.73 -15.74
C CYS A 70 1.53 -18.74 -17.24
N VAL A 71 0.40 -18.14 -17.58
CA VAL A 71 -0.07 -18.08 -18.98
C VAL A 71 0.88 -17.26 -19.88
N ASP A 72 1.57 -16.25 -19.37
CA ASP A 72 2.57 -15.48 -20.13
C ASP A 72 3.79 -16.33 -20.50
N TRP A 73 4.28 -17.14 -19.56
CA TRP A 73 5.39 -18.05 -19.86
C TRP A 73 4.93 -19.12 -20.86
N TRP A 74 3.73 -19.67 -20.71
CA TRP A 74 3.17 -20.60 -21.69
C TRP A 74 3.01 -19.97 -23.09
N ALA A 75 2.53 -18.73 -23.17
CA ALA A 75 2.41 -17.99 -24.44
C ALA A 75 3.78 -17.73 -25.07
N SER A 76 4.77 -17.36 -24.26
CA SER A 76 6.17 -17.19 -24.68
C SER A 76 6.78 -18.50 -25.16
N ASP A 77 6.48 -19.61 -24.51
CA ASP A 77 6.87 -20.94 -24.96
C ASP A 77 6.25 -21.25 -26.33
N LEU A 78 4.96 -21.01 -26.53
CA LEU A 78 4.32 -21.28 -27.81
C LEU A 78 4.87 -20.40 -28.94
N ILE A 79 5.12 -19.12 -28.70
CA ILE A 79 5.68 -18.21 -29.72
C ILE A 79 6.95 -18.78 -30.33
N GLU A 80 7.88 -19.26 -29.51
CA GLU A 80 9.15 -19.81 -29.96
C GLU A 80 8.98 -21.08 -30.83
N GLU A 81 7.95 -21.88 -30.57
CA GLU A 81 7.69 -23.11 -31.35
C GLU A 81 6.85 -22.87 -32.61
N LEU A 82 6.08 -21.78 -32.67
CA LEU A 82 5.26 -21.37 -33.81
C LEU A 82 6.10 -20.67 -34.90
N SER A 83 7.19 -21.32 -35.31
CA SER A 83 8.20 -20.82 -36.25
C SER A 83 7.89 -21.11 -37.72
N THR A 84 6.87 -21.90 -38.02
CA THR A 84 6.50 -22.26 -39.40
C THR A 84 4.99 -22.26 -39.59
N GLN A 85 4.52 -22.08 -40.83
CA GLN A 85 3.08 -22.16 -41.14
C GLN A 85 2.49 -23.52 -40.74
N LYS A 86 3.25 -24.61 -40.91
CA LYS A 86 2.83 -25.94 -40.47
C LYS A 86 2.61 -26.00 -38.96
N ALA A 87 3.51 -25.41 -38.17
CA ALA A 87 3.35 -25.37 -36.71
C ALA A 87 2.08 -24.60 -36.30
N ILE A 88 1.76 -23.51 -37.02
CA ILE A 88 0.51 -22.76 -36.80
C ILE A 88 -0.72 -23.60 -37.18
N ASP A 89 -0.67 -24.31 -38.30
CA ASP A 89 -1.77 -25.17 -38.73
C ASP A 89 -1.98 -26.33 -37.74
N ASP A 90 -0.90 -26.98 -37.27
CA ASP A 90 -0.94 -27.99 -36.21
C ASP A 90 -1.56 -27.41 -34.92
N PHE A 91 -1.17 -26.20 -34.51
CA PHE A 91 -1.71 -25.52 -33.32
C PHE A 91 -3.21 -25.24 -33.45
N ILE A 92 -3.64 -24.76 -34.62
CA ILE A 92 -5.06 -24.49 -34.90
C ILE A 92 -5.89 -25.77 -34.83
N GLU A 93 -5.38 -26.87 -35.39
CA GLU A 93 -6.03 -28.18 -35.38
C GLU A 93 -6.15 -28.71 -33.95
N LEU A 94 -5.05 -28.72 -33.19
CA LEU A 94 -5.02 -29.24 -31.81
C LEU A 94 -5.84 -28.39 -30.83
N SER A 95 -5.91 -27.08 -31.04
CA SER A 95 -6.66 -26.18 -30.15
C SER A 95 -8.13 -26.00 -30.57
N ASN A 96 -8.55 -26.64 -31.67
CA ASN A 96 -9.89 -26.49 -32.26
C ASN A 96 -10.31 -25.01 -32.44
N LEU A 97 -9.35 -24.13 -32.78
CA LEU A 97 -9.56 -22.69 -32.91
C LEU A 97 -9.95 -22.31 -34.33
N ASN A 98 -10.73 -21.24 -34.47
CA ASN A 98 -10.98 -20.66 -35.79
C ASN A 98 -9.82 -19.73 -36.16
N LYS A 99 -9.15 -20.01 -37.30
CA LYS A 99 -8.05 -19.20 -37.84
C LYS A 99 -8.36 -17.71 -37.91
N SER A 100 -9.63 -17.33 -38.14
CA SER A 100 -10.03 -15.92 -38.22
C SER A 100 -9.91 -15.14 -36.90
N LYS A 101 -9.74 -15.83 -35.76
CA LYS A 101 -9.57 -15.22 -34.44
C LYS A 101 -8.11 -15.01 -34.05
N LEU A 102 -7.17 -15.58 -34.82
CA LEU A 102 -5.74 -15.48 -34.55
C LEU A 102 -5.10 -14.34 -35.36
N PRO A 103 -4.02 -13.72 -34.85
CA PRO A 103 -3.28 -12.71 -35.61
C PRO A 103 -2.63 -13.29 -36.87
N ASP A 104 -2.41 -12.44 -37.87
CA ASP A 104 -1.68 -12.82 -39.07
C ASP A 104 -0.16 -12.83 -38.82
N GLY A 105 0.57 -13.59 -39.64
CA GLY A 105 2.03 -13.71 -39.60
C GLY A 105 2.54 -14.89 -38.77
N ILE A 106 3.86 -15.13 -38.82
CA ILE A 106 4.54 -16.25 -38.14
C ILE A 106 5.31 -15.70 -36.94
N PRO A 107 4.88 -15.94 -35.69
CA PRO A 107 5.48 -15.31 -34.51
C PRO A 107 6.86 -15.88 -34.12
N GLY A 108 7.15 -17.15 -34.44
CA GLY A 108 8.41 -17.80 -34.05
C GLY A 108 9.64 -17.40 -34.86
N ILE A 109 9.51 -16.44 -35.79
CA ILE A 109 10.68 -15.81 -36.42
C ILE A 109 11.18 -14.72 -35.47
N HIS A 110 12.43 -14.78 -35.03
CA HIS A 110 13.00 -13.70 -34.23
C HIS A 110 13.10 -12.41 -35.06
N PRO A 111 12.92 -11.23 -34.44
CA PRO A 111 13.00 -9.96 -35.16
C PRO A 111 14.29 -9.80 -35.97
N GLU A 112 15.43 -10.18 -35.39
CA GLU A 112 16.78 -10.10 -36.02
C GLU A 112 16.91 -10.96 -37.29
N ASP A 113 16.10 -12.00 -37.43
CA ASP A 113 16.11 -12.91 -38.58
C ASP A 113 15.07 -12.53 -39.66
N SER A 114 14.27 -11.49 -39.42
CA SER A 114 13.18 -11.07 -40.31
C SER A 114 13.61 -9.96 -41.28
N GLU A 115 12.91 -9.82 -42.41
CA GLU A 115 13.17 -8.74 -43.37
C GLU A 115 12.82 -7.35 -42.80
N ASP A 116 11.85 -7.28 -41.87
CA ASP A 116 11.42 -6.07 -41.18
C ASP A 116 11.25 -6.37 -39.68
N GLU A 117 12.30 -6.03 -38.91
CA GLU A 117 12.36 -6.23 -37.46
C GLU A 117 11.17 -5.61 -36.72
N HIS A 118 10.70 -4.44 -37.16
CA HIS A 118 9.62 -3.70 -36.50
C HIS A 118 8.26 -4.36 -36.78
N ALA A 119 8.01 -4.77 -38.02
CA ALA A 119 6.80 -5.51 -38.36
C ALA A 119 6.75 -6.85 -37.59
N GLN A 120 7.88 -7.56 -37.53
CA GLN A 120 7.97 -8.84 -36.83
C GLN A 120 7.76 -8.70 -35.32
N PHE A 121 8.27 -7.64 -34.70
CA PHE A 121 8.00 -7.33 -33.30
C PHE A 121 6.50 -7.18 -33.03
N HIS A 122 5.76 -6.49 -33.90
CA HIS A 122 4.32 -6.33 -33.75
C HIS A 122 3.54 -7.63 -33.98
N ILE A 123 3.99 -8.50 -34.90
CA ILE A 123 3.43 -9.85 -35.07
C ILE A 123 3.57 -10.64 -33.77
N ARG A 124 4.79 -10.73 -33.21
CA ARG A 124 5.06 -11.41 -31.94
C ARG A 124 4.20 -10.87 -30.80
N ARG A 125 4.13 -9.55 -30.64
CA ARG A 125 3.28 -8.89 -29.63
C ARG A 125 1.80 -9.28 -29.76
N ASN A 126 1.26 -9.22 -30.96
CA ASN A 126 -0.15 -9.52 -31.19
C ASN A 126 -0.45 -11.00 -30.92
N TRP A 127 0.45 -11.89 -31.32
CA TRP A 127 0.36 -13.33 -31.00
C TRP A 127 0.44 -13.58 -29.50
N HIS A 128 1.39 -12.97 -28.78
CA HIS A 128 1.48 -13.10 -27.32
C HIS A 128 0.16 -12.72 -26.64
N SER A 129 -0.37 -11.54 -26.95
CA SER A 129 -1.63 -11.06 -26.39
C SER A 129 -2.85 -11.93 -26.74
N ALA A 130 -2.83 -12.60 -27.91
CA ALA A 130 -3.88 -13.53 -28.30
C ALA A 130 -3.77 -14.86 -27.53
N LEU A 131 -2.55 -15.38 -27.36
CA LEU A 131 -2.28 -16.64 -26.67
C LEU A 131 -2.58 -16.55 -25.18
N THR A 132 -2.25 -15.45 -24.50
CA THR A 132 -2.52 -15.29 -23.06
C THR A 132 -4.01 -15.28 -22.72
N LYS A 133 -4.89 -15.06 -23.70
CA LYS A 133 -6.35 -15.06 -23.53
C LYS A 133 -6.98 -16.43 -23.78
N LEU A 134 -6.20 -17.43 -24.17
CA LEU A 134 -6.70 -18.78 -24.43
C LEU A 134 -6.85 -19.56 -23.12
N GLN A 135 -7.88 -20.39 -23.07
CA GLN A 135 -8.15 -21.30 -21.95
C GLN A 135 -8.41 -22.69 -22.51
N PRO A 136 -7.35 -23.44 -22.88
CA PRO A 136 -7.51 -24.77 -23.44
C PRO A 136 -8.12 -25.73 -22.42
N ASN A 137 -8.96 -26.64 -22.88
CA ASN A 137 -9.39 -27.76 -22.04
C ASN A 137 -8.23 -28.76 -21.82
N TRP A 138 -8.43 -29.77 -20.98
CA TRP A 138 -7.37 -30.72 -20.63
C TRP A 138 -6.75 -31.42 -21.85
N ASP A 139 -7.57 -31.91 -22.77
CA ASP A 139 -7.09 -32.66 -23.94
C ASP A 139 -6.31 -31.74 -24.89
N GLU A 140 -6.82 -30.53 -25.15
CA GLU A 140 -6.13 -29.50 -25.91
C GLU A 140 -4.79 -29.13 -25.26
N ALA A 141 -4.77 -28.86 -23.95
CA ALA A 141 -3.56 -28.49 -23.23
C ALA A 141 -2.50 -29.61 -23.24
N ARG A 142 -2.94 -30.87 -23.04
CA ARG A 142 -2.07 -32.06 -23.09
C ARG A 142 -1.45 -32.21 -24.49
N ASP A 143 -2.26 -32.15 -25.53
CA ASP A 143 -1.80 -32.39 -26.89
C ASP A 143 -0.87 -31.27 -27.38
N LEU A 144 -1.15 -30.02 -26.99
CA LEU A 144 -0.26 -28.88 -27.19
C LEU A 144 1.07 -29.06 -26.45
N ALA A 145 1.05 -29.47 -25.17
CA ALA A 145 2.26 -29.71 -24.39
C ALA A 145 3.12 -30.81 -25.02
N ILE A 146 2.52 -31.88 -25.55
CA ILE A 146 3.25 -32.94 -26.26
C ILE A 146 3.85 -32.42 -27.58
N ARG A 147 3.06 -31.71 -28.40
CA ARG A 147 3.48 -31.26 -29.74
C ARG A 147 4.55 -30.17 -29.69
N PHE A 148 4.41 -29.23 -28.76
CA PHE A 148 5.23 -28.03 -28.64
C PHE A 148 6.16 -28.04 -27.43
N LYS A 149 6.18 -29.12 -26.64
CA LYS A 149 7.07 -29.29 -25.47
C LYS A 149 6.91 -28.19 -24.41
N THR A 150 5.74 -27.55 -24.36
CA THR A 150 5.40 -26.60 -23.30
C THR A 150 5.15 -27.37 -22.00
N SER A 151 5.22 -26.68 -20.86
CA SER A 151 4.62 -27.20 -19.62
C SER A 151 3.11 -26.94 -19.64
N MET A 152 2.42 -27.47 -18.63
CA MET A 152 0.97 -27.32 -18.51
C MET A 152 0.58 -25.89 -18.10
N PRO A 153 -0.30 -25.20 -18.85
CA PRO A 153 -0.81 -23.90 -18.47
C PRO A 153 -1.89 -24.01 -17.37
N PRO A 154 -2.15 -22.93 -16.61
CA PRO A 154 -3.33 -22.85 -15.75
C PRO A 154 -4.62 -23.09 -16.56
N PRO A 155 -5.62 -23.81 -16.02
CA PRO A 155 -5.70 -24.41 -14.68
C PRO A 155 -5.10 -25.81 -14.56
N HIS A 156 -4.54 -26.37 -15.62
CA HIS A 156 -4.04 -27.75 -15.69
C HIS A 156 -2.65 -27.93 -15.05
N ASN A 157 -2.28 -27.03 -14.14
CA ASN A 157 -1.03 -27.07 -13.39
C ASN A 157 -1.31 -26.95 -11.87
N PRO A 158 -1.66 -28.06 -11.20
CA PRO A 158 -1.96 -28.07 -9.76
C PRO A 158 -0.79 -27.57 -8.90
N TRP A 159 -1.10 -27.11 -7.68
CA TRP A 159 -0.09 -26.65 -6.71
C TRP A 159 0.65 -27.81 -6.03
N PHE A 160 1.36 -28.62 -6.81
CA PHE A 160 2.07 -29.80 -6.31
C PHE A 160 3.08 -29.46 -5.21
N LEU A 161 3.74 -28.30 -5.28
CA LEU A 161 4.70 -27.88 -4.24
C LEU A 161 4.05 -27.73 -2.85
N ASP A 162 2.77 -27.35 -2.78
CA ASP A 162 2.07 -27.15 -1.53
C ASP A 162 1.59 -28.47 -0.90
N LEU A 163 1.52 -29.57 -1.67
CA LEU A 163 1.03 -30.87 -1.18
C LEU A 163 2.10 -31.61 -0.37
N PRO A 164 1.86 -31.90 0.93
CA PRO A 164 2.82 -32.63 1.75
C PRO A 164 3.05 -34.04 1.22
N ILE A 165 4.31 -34.46 1.13
CA ILE A 165 4.66 -35.81 0.65
C ILE A 165 4.05 -36.90 1.54
N GLU A 166 3.89 -36.62 2.83
CA GLU A 166 3.29 -37.51 3.83
C GLU A 166 1.82 -37.86 3.52
N TRP A 167 1.12 -37.03 2.73
CA TRP A 167 -0.27 -37.24 2.35
C TRP A 167 -0.39 -38.09 1.08
N VAL A 168 0.63 -38.12 0.24
CA VAL A 168 0.57 -38.70 -1.11
C VAL A 168 0.21 -40.20 -1.12
N PRO A 169 0.80 -41.08 -0.28
CA PRO A 169 0.44 -42.50 -0.31
C PRO A 169 -1.03 -42.77 0.01
N ALA A 170 -1.62 -41.96 0.88
CA ALA A 170 -3.04 -41.99 1.22
C ALA A 170 -3.91 -41.42 0.08
N LEU A 171 -3.48 -40.32 -0.52
CA LEU A 171 -4.16 -39.68 -1.65
C LEU A 171 -4.27 -40.63 -2.85
N ILE A 172 -3.19 -41.36 -3.17
CA ILE A 172 -3.19 -42.33 -4.26
C ILE A 172 -4.23 -43.45 -4.04
N ASN A 173 -4.36 -43.98 -2.81
CA ASN A 173 -5.38 -45.00 -2.52
C ASN A 173 -6.79 -44.44 -2.70
N MET A 174 -7.03 -43.20 -2.26
CA MET A 174 -8.32 -42.54 -2.40
C MET A 174 -8.66 -42.26 -3.88
N ILE A 175 -7.65 -41.91 -4.69
CA ILE A 175 -7.82 -41.73 -6.14
C ILE A 175 -8.22 -43.05 -6.82
N GLU A 176 -7.61 -44.17 -6.44
CA GLU A 176 -7.94 -45.50 -6.98
C GLU A 176 -9.41 -45.88 -6.79
N GLU A 177 -10.06 -45.37 -5.74
CA GLU A 177 -11.47 -45.65 -5.40
C GLU A 177 -12.46 -44.61 -5.97
N SER A 178 -11.96 -43.60 -6.68
CA SER A 178 -12.80 -42.50 -7.20
C SER A 178 -13.48 -42.84 -8.54
N ILE A 179 -14.54 -42.09 -8.86
CA ILE A 179 -15.35 -42.28 -10.07
C ILE A 179 -15.17 -41.08 -11.01
N ILE A 180 -15.04 -41.35 -12.30
CA ILE A 180 -15.05 -40.35 -13.37
C ILE A 180 -16.41 -40.41 -14.06
N GLU A 181 -17.12 -39.28 -14.11
CA GLU A 181 -18.47 -39.20 -14.67
C GLU A 181 -18.66 -37.90 -15.48
N PRO A 182 -19.69 -37.79 -16.33
CA PRO A 182 -19.99 -36.55 -17.04
C PRO A 182 -20.25 -35.38 -16.08
N PHE A 183 -19.78 -34.18 -16.45
CA PHE A 183 -20.03 -32.98 -15.66
C PHE A 183 -21.53 -32.72 -15.47
N GLY A 184 -21.91 -32.28 -14.27
CA GLY A 184 -23.29 -32.01 -13.90
C GLY A 184 -24.07 -33.23 -13.40
N THR A 185 -23.45 -34.40 -13.35
CA THR A 185 -24.02 -35.58 -12.68
C THR A 185 -24.17 -35.29 -11.18
N THR A 186 -25.39 -35.40 -10.65
CA THR A 186 -25.68 -35.18 -9.22
C THR A 186 -26.51 -36.32 -8.65
N LYS A 187 -26.16 -36.76 -7.42
CA LYS A 187 -26.89 -37.81 -6.70
C LYS A 187 -27.99 -37.26 -5.80
N VAL A 188 -27.99 -35.95 -5.52
CA VAL A 188 -28.99 -35.28 -4.68
C VAL A 188 -29.77 -34.26 -5.52
N SER A 189 -31.09 -34.20 -5.35
CA SER A 189 -31.89 -33.16 -6.02
C SER A 189 -31.57 -31.79 -5.43
N THR A 190 -31.15 -30.87 -6.30
CA THR A 190 -31.02 -29.40 -6.11
C THR A 190 -29.80 -28.88 -5.34
N VAL A 191 -28.83 -28.38 -6.10
CA VAL A 191 -28.18 -27.10 -5.78
C VAL A 191 -28.60 -26.15 -6.90
N GLU A 192 -29.29 -25.06 -6.58
CA GLU A 192 -29.56 -24.00 -7.58
C GLU A 192 -28.22 -23.50 -8.11
N SER A 193 -27.97 -23.65 -9.41
CA SER A 193 -26.85 -22.98 -10.05
C SER A 193 -27.09 -21.47 -9.94
N GLU A 194 -26.22 -20.78 -9.23
CA GLU A 194 -26.21 -19.32 -9.20
C GLU A 194 -25.75 -18.83 -10.58
N ASN A 195 -26.69 -18.75 -11.54
CA ASN A 195 -26.45 -18.41 -12.94
C ASN A 195 -25.73 -17.05 -13.16
N SER A 196 -25.55 -16.27 -12.10
CA SER A 196 -24.91 -14.95 -12.10
C SER A 196 -23.43 -14.95 -11.70
N LEU A 197 -22.84 -16.11 -11.36
CA LEU A 197 -21.49 -16.21 -10.79
C LEU A 197 -20.49 -16.71 -11.83
N ASN A 198 -19.48 -15.89 -12.14
CA ASN A 198 -18.40 -16.24 -13.07
C ASN A 198 -17.23 -16.87 -12.30
N ALA A 199 -17.36 -18.16 -11.95
CA ALA A 199 -16.30 -18.89 -11.27
C ALA A 199 -15.26 -19.37 -12.27
N MET A 200 -14.00 -19.21 -11.88
CA MET A 200 -12.86 -19.72 -12.63
C MET A 200 -12.14 -20.80 -11.80
N PRO A 201 -11.37 -21.69 -12.45
CA PRO A 201 -11.46 -22.00 -13.87
C PRO A 201 -12.82 -22.63 -14.27
N LEU A 202 -13.14 -22.62 -15.56
CA LEU A 202 -14.37 -23.23 -16.07
C LEU A 202 -14.37 -24.75 -15.84
N PRO A 203 -15.53 -25.36 -15.55
CA PRO A 203 -15.66 -26.81 -15.42
C PRO A 203 -15.27 -27.56 -16.70
N GLU A 204 -14.69 -28.73 -16.53
CA GLU A 204 -14.41 -29.65 -17.64
C GLU A 204 -15.67 -30.41 -18.10
N SER A 205 -15.55 -31.17 -19.19
CA SER A 205 -16.64 -32.01 -19.71
C SER A 205 -16.98 -33.19 -18.80
N ARG A 206 -16.04 -33.60 -17.96
CA ARG A 206 -16.14 -34.69 -16.98
C ARG A 206 -15.67 -34.20 -15.62
N GLN A 207 -16.11 -34.88 -14.57
CA GLN A 207 -15.80 -34.56 -13.18
C GLN A 207 -15.28 -35.80 -12.45
N LEU A 208 -14.42 -35.58 -11.44
CA LEU A 208 -13.93 -36.63 -10.55
C LEU A 208 -14.74 -36.60 -9.24
N ARG A 209 -15.26 -37.75 -8.84
CA ARG A 209 -16.06 -37.90 -7.61
C ARG A 209 -15.34 -38.80 -6.61
N ILE A 210 -15.16 -38.30 -5.40
CA ILE A 210 -14.67 -39.05 -4.25
C ILE A 210 -15.86 -39.39 -3.35
N ILE A 211 -16.18 -40.67 -3.27
CA ILE A 211 -17.35 -41.18 -2.55
C ILE A 211 -17.15 -41.01 -1.04
N GLY A 212 -18.10 -40.40 -0.35
CA GLY A 212 -18.03 -40.18 1.10
C GLY A 212 -16.90 -39.24 1.54
N GLY A 213 -16.24 -38.53 0.62
CA GLY A 213 -15.07 -37.70 0.88
C GLY A 213 -15.29 -36.56 1.88
N ILE A 214 -16.55 -36.12 2.07
CA ILE A 214 -16.93 -35.04 2.99
C ILE A 214 -18.00 -35.46 4.00
N LYS A 215 -18.12 -36.76 4.26
CA LYS A 215 -19.01 -37.30 5.27
C LYS A 215 -18.78 -36.64 6.64
N GLY A 216 -19.83 -36.09 7.24
CA GLY A 216 -19.73 -35.41 8.55
C GLY A 216 -19.03 -34.05 8.53
N TRP A 217 -18.84 -33.43 7.35
CA TRP A 217 -18.29 -32.08 7.26
C TRP A 217 -19.27 -31.03 7.80
N ASP A 218 -18.76 -30.08 8.59
CA ASP A 218 -19.51 -28.96 9.14
C ASP A 218 -18.74 -27.65 8.91
N ALA A 219 -19.41 -26.68 8.28
CA ALA A 219 -18.86 -25.37 8.01
C ALA A 219 -18.45 -24.60 9.29
N LYS A 220 -19.10 -24.87 10.43
CA LYS A 220 -18.81 -24.18 11.70
C LYS A 220 -17.39 -24.42 12.22
N LYS A 221 -16.72 -25.48 11.78
CA LYS A 221 -15.31 -25.73 12.13
C LYS A 221 -14.37 -24.64 11.60
N MET A 222 -14.75 -23.94 10.54
CA MET A 222 -13.96 -22.82 10.00
C MET A 222 -14.01 -21.57 10.90
N ASP A 223 -15.05 -21.43 11.74
CA ASP A 223 -15.16 -20.33 12.70
C ASP A 223 -14.26 -20.55 13.94
N ILE A 224 -13.66 -21.74 14.06
CA ILE A 224 -12.74 -22.08 15.15
C ILE A 224 -11.34 -21.57 14.78
N LEU A 225 -10.71 -20.86 15.70
CA LEU A 225 -9.34 -20.38 15.55
C LEU A 225 -8.33 -21.51 15.68
N GLN A 226 -7.29 -21.47 14.85
CA GLN A 226 -6.16 -22.38 14.97
C GLN A 226 -5.53 -22.27 16.37
N PRO A 227 -5.37 -23.39 17.10
CA PRO A 227 -4.72 -23.39 18.41
C PRO A 227 -3.21 -23.11 18.30
N GLU A 228 -2.54 -22.92 19.45
CA GLU A 228 -1.08 -22.66 19.49
C GLU A 228 -0.28 -23.91 19.15
N VAL A 229 -0.83 -25.08 19.46
CA VAL A 229 -0.30 -26.41 19.15
C VAL A 229 -1.46 -27.19 18.56
N LEU A 230 -1.21 -27.95 17.49
CA LEU A 230 -2.25 -28.77 16.88
C LEU A 230 -2.75 -29.84 17.87
N PRO A 231 -4.07 -30.08 17.94
CA PRO A 231 -4.62 -31.14 18.76
C PRO A 231 -4.24 -32.51 18.18
N ASP A 232 -4.26 -33.53 19.04
CA ASP A 232 -4.08 -34.91 18.59
C ASP A 232 -5.25 -35.31 17.68
N PHE A 233 -4.94 -35.89 16.52
CA PHE A 233 -5.94 -36.22 15.50
C PHE A 233 -6.96 -37.24 16.02
N ASP A 234 -6.54 -38.16 16.90
CA ASP A 234 -7.42 -39.16 17.50
C ASP A 234 -8.43 -38.56 18.50
N SER A 235 -8.17 -37.34 18.98
CA SER A 235 -9.06 -36.62 19.91
C SER A 235 -10.15 -35.80 19.20
N GLU A 236 -10.03 -35.64 17.87
CA GLU A 236 -10.90 -34.80 17.05
C GLU A 236 -11.78 -35.65 16.12
N THR A 237 -13.01 -35.21 15.87
CA THR A 237 -13.88 -35.88 14.89
C THR A 237 -13.59 -35.34 13.50
N ILE A 238 -12.75 -35.99 12.71
CA ILE A 238 -12.33 -35.51 11.38
C ILE A 238 -13.37 -35.89 10.30
N PRO A 239 -13.76 -34.98 9.38
CA PRO A 239 -14.68 -35.31 8.29
C PRO A 239 -14.08 -36.26 7.25
N GLY A 240 -14.95 -37.00 6.56
CA GLY A 240 -14.57 -37.90 5.47
C GLY A 240 -14.16 -39.29 5.94
N PRO A 241 -13.55 -40.10 5.07
CA PRO A 241 -13.05 -41.42 5.42
C PRO A 241 -11.85 -41.33 6.38
N GLU A 242 -11.71 -42.33 7.25
CA GLU A 242 -10.55 -42.44 8.13
C GLU A 242 -9.32 -42.82 7.32
N VAL A 243 -8.27 -42.02 7.41
CA VAL A 243 -7.05 -42.17 6.61
C VAL A 243 -5.84 -42.15 7.53
N LYS A 244 -4.94 -43.11 7.33
CA LYS A 244 -3.65 -43.16 8.02
C LYS A 244 -2.62 -42.37 7.22
N LEU A 245 -2.17 -41.24 7.78
CA LEU A 245 -1.10 -40.42 7.22
C LEU A 245 0.27 -40.91 7.69
N GLU A 246 1.30 -40.66 6.87
CA GLU A 246 2.69 -40.85 7.27
C GLU A 246 3.09 -39.80 8.32
N SER A 247 3.97 -40.16 9.26
CA SER A 247 4.43 -39.20 10.27
C SER A 247 5.27 -38.08 9.64
N PRO A 248 5.22 -36.85 10.17
CA PRO A 248 6.00 -35.71 9.67
C PRO A 248 7.49 -36.04 9.58
N ILE A 249 8.14 -35.62 8.49
CA ILE A 249 9.57 -35.91 8.27
C ILE A 249 10.45 -34.79 8.81
N PHE A 250 10.26 -33.55 8.33
CA PHE A 250 11.11 -32.40 8.67
C PHE A 250 10.47 -31.40 9.64
N ALA A 251 9.17 -31.53 9.89
CA ALA A 251 8.40 -30.60 10.73
C ALA A 251 8.05 -31.20 12.10
N ASP A 252 7.91 -30.34 13.11
CA ASP A 252 7.49 -30.75 14.47
C ASP A 252 6.01 -31.16 14.53
N GLU A 253 5.19 -30.61 13.64
CA GLU A 253 3.75 -30.89 13.51
C GLU A 253 3.41 -31.27 12.06
N MET A 254 2.23 -31.87 11.84
CA MET A 254 1.77 -32.26 10.51
C MET A 254 1.58 -31.03 9.59
N PRO A 255 2.28 -30.96 8.44
CA PRO A 255 2.03 -29.93 7.43
C PRO A 255 0.56 -29.95 7.01
N GLU A 256 -0.07 -28.77 6.91
CA GLU A 256 -1.51 -28.60 6.60
C GLU A 256 -2.47 -29.35 7.55
N GLY A 257 -2.01 -29.75 8.75
CA GLY A 257 -2.82 -30.50 9.71
C GLY A 257 -4.09 -29.78 10.17
N TRP A 258 -4.08 -28.44 10.23
CA TRP A 258 -5.28 -27.67 10.55
C TRP A 258 -6.36 -27.76 9.47
N ALA A 259 -5.95 -27.67 8.19
CA ALA A 259 -6.86 -27.86 7.07
C ALA A 259 -7.45 -29.28 7.07
N TYR A 260 -6.63 -30.29 7.40
CA TYR A 260 -7.09 -31.66 7.57
C TYR A 260 -8.17 -31.79 8.66
N ILE A 261 -7.97 -31.21 9.85
CA ILE A 261 -8.95 -31.22 10.95
C ILE A 261 -10.28 -30.53 10.55
N GLN A 262 -10.20 -29.41 9.84
CA GLN A 262 -11.36 -28.60 9.46
C GLN A 262 -12.16 -29.21 8.31
N HIS A 263 -11.48 -29.73 7.29
CA HIS A 263 -12.09 -30.10 6.02
C HIS A 263 -12.14 -31.61 5.75
N GLY A 264 -11.32 -32.40 6.44
CA GLY A 264 -11.13 -33.82 6.14
C GLY A 264 -10.10 -34.04 5.02
N PHE A 265 -9.64 -35.29 4.87
CA PHE A 265 -8.51 -35.61 3.98
C PHE A 265 -8.78 -35.27 2.51
N ALA A 266 -9.92 -35.72 1.98
CA ALA A 266 -10.26 -35.55 0.56
C ALA A 266 -10.33 -34.07 0.19
N LYS A 267 -11.10 -33.30 0.95
CA LYS A 267 -11.31 -31.88 0.70
C LYS A 267 -10.04 -31.06 0.92
N ALA A 268 -9.32 -31.28 2.03
CA ALA A 268 -8.06 -30.59 2.29
C ALA A 268 -7.03 -30.84 1.18
N SER A 269 -6.91 -32.08 0.69
CA SER A 269 -5.99 -32.42 -0.40
C SER A 269 -6.33 -31.65 -1.69
N MET A 270 -7.61 -31.59 -2.08
CA MET A 270 -8.04 -30.84 -3.27
C MET A 270 -7.84 -29.32 -3.10
N MET A 271 -8.06 -28.78 -1.89
CA MET A 271 -7.80 -27.36 -1.59
C MET A 271 -6.30 -27.05 -1.68
N VAL A 272 -5.44 -27.90 -1.12
CA VAL A 272 -3.98 -27.75 -1.17
C VAL A 272 -3.46 -27.80 -2.61
N LEU A 273 -4.03 -28.65 -3.46
CA LEU A 273 -3.71 -28.73 -4.89
C LEU A 273 -4.31 -27.60 -5.74
N GLY A 274 -5.21 -26.77 -5.17
CA GLY A 274 -5.87 -25.68 -5.91
C GLY A 274 -6.94 -26.17 -6.89
N LEU A 275 -7.64 -27.27 -6.59
CA LEU A 275 -8.62 -27.86 -7.52
C LEU A 275 -10.06 -27.48 -7.14
N PRO A 276 -10.83 -26.81 -8.01
CA PRO A 276 -12.18 -26.35 -7.69
C PRO A 276 -13.15 -27.53 -7.53
N HIS A 277 -13.93 -27.49 -6.45
CA HIS A 277 -14.82 -28.58 -6.08
C HIS A 277 -16.04 -28.11 -5.29
N HIS A 278 -17.04 -28.97 -5.26
CA HIS A 278 -18.28 -28.76 -4.50
C HIS A 278 -18.75 -30.06 -3.83
N HIS A 279 -19.71 -29.94 -2.93
CA HIS A 279 -20.30 -31.07 -2.22
C HIS A 279 -21.56 -31.54 -2.95
N ASP A 280 -21.74 -32.85 -3.03
CA ASP A 280 -22.97 -33.49 -3.50
C ASP A 280 -23.36 -34.61 -2.53
N GLY A 281 -24.19 -34.28 -1.54
CA GLY A 281 -24.49 -35.15 -0.41
C GLY A 281 -23.27 -35.32 0.50
N GLU A 282 -22.79 -36.56 0.66
CA GLU A 282 -21.55 -36.89 1.40
C GLU A 282 -20.31 -36.97 0.48
N ASP A 283 -20.49 -36.84 -0.84
CA ASP A 283 -19.42 -36.97 -1.82
C ASP A 283 -18.76 -35.61 -2.12
N LEU A 284 -17.49 -35.67 -2.50
CA LEU A 284 -16.73 -34.53 -3.01
C LEU A 284 -16.63 -34.61 -4.53
N VAL A 285 -17.00 -33.55 -5.23
CA VAL A 285 -17.00 -33.49 -6.71
C VAL A 285 -16.03 -32.42 -7.19
N ILE A 286 -14.97 -32.84 -7.89
CA ILE A 286 -13.93 -31.98 -8.45
C ILE A 286 -14.26 -31.71 -9.93
N THR A 287 -14.24 -30.43 -10.28
CA THR A 287 -14.80 -29.95 -11.56
C THR A 287 -13.75 -29.64 -12.64
N THR A 288 -12.53 -29.28 -12.25
CA THR A 288 -11.45 -28.89 -13.17
C THR A 288 -10.09 -29.26 -12.60
N GLY A 289 -9.09 -29.52 -13.46
CA GLY A 289 -7.70 -29.77 -13.08
C GLY A 289 -7.45 -31.16 -12.48
N TRP A 290 -8.51 -31.93 -12.24
CA TRP A 290 -8.41 -33.31 -11.78
C TRP A 290 -7.70 -34.24 -12.76
N PRO A 291 -7.80 -34.11 -14.11
CA PRO A 291 -7.03 -35.00 -14.99
C PRO A 291 -5.54 -34.72 -14.92
N ALA A 292 -5.15 -33.45 -14.73
CA ALA A 292 -3.75 -33.05 -14.51
C ALA A 292 -3.18 -33.69 -13.25
N MET A 293 -3.97 -33.71 -12.17
CA MET A 293 -3.62 -34.42 -10.94
C MET A 293 -3.48 -35.93 -11.18
N LEU A 294 -4.42 -36.55 -11.90
CA LEU A 294 -4.36 -37.97 -12.22
C LEU A 294 -3.11 -38.32 -13.04
N GLU A 295 -2.83 -37.57 -14.09
CA GLU A 295 -1.63 -37.76 -14.93
C GLU A 295 -0.36 -37.66 -14.07
N GLY A 296 -0.24 -36.62 -13.24
CA GLY A 296 0.94 -36.39 -12.42
C GLY A 296 1.21 -37.53 -11.42
N PHE A 297 0.15 -38.20 -10.95
CA PHE A 297 0.23 -39.40 -10.12
C PHE A 297 0.25 -40.72 -10.91
N GLY A 298 0.36 -40.69 -12.23
CA GLY A 298 0.52 -41.87 -13.09
C GLY A 298 -0.77 -42.63 -13.40
N PHE A 299 -1.92 -41.96 -13.36
CA PHE A 299 -3.24 -42.49 -13.73
C PHE A 299 -3.70 -41.97 -15.10
N SER A 300 -4.46 -42.79 -15.84
CA SER A 300 -5.24 -42.33 -17.00
C SER A 300 -6.65 -41.91 -16.59
N SER A 301 -7.15 -40.88 -17.26
CA SER A 301 -8.50 -40.34 -17.13
C SER A 301 -9.47 -40.82 -18.21
N ASP A 302 -9.11 -41.79 -19.06
CA ASP A 302 -9.91 -42.16 -20.25
C ASP A 302 -11.17 -42.98 -19.92
N GLY A 303 -11.22 -43.62 -18.74
CA GLY A 303 -12.33 -44.49 -18.32
C GLY A 303 -13.36 -43.84 -17.38
N GLU A 304 -14.23 -44.67 -16.80
CA GLU A 304 -15.19 -44.31 -15.73
C GLU A 304 -14.57 -44.35 -14.32
N SER A 305 -13.32 -44.81 -14.20
CA SER A 305 -12.54 -44.79 -12.97
C SER A 305 -11.06 -44.55 -13.31
N PRO A 306 -10.25 -43.96 -12.40
CA PRO A 306 -8.83 -43.78 -12.66
C PRO A 306 -8.12 -45.11 -12.87
N LEU A 307 -7.41 -45.24 -14.00
CA LEU A 307 -6.65 -46.45 -14.33
C LEU A 307 -5.17 -46.20 -14.04
N ARG A 308 -4.62 -46.92 -13.06
CA ARG A 308 -3.19 -46.82 -12.70
C ARG A 308 -2.32 -47.37 -13.83
N ILE A 309 -1.54 -46.49 -14.46
CA ILE A 309 -0.56 -46.85 -15.50
C ILE A 309 0.83 -47.06 -14.89
N LYS A 310 1.20 -46.20 -13.94
CA LYS A 310 2.53 -46.20 -13.30
C LYS A 310 2.36 -46.42 -11.79
N ASP A 311 3.33 -47.11 -11.16
CA ASP A 311 3.30 -47.40 -9.73
C ASP A 311 3.84 -46.21 -8.91
N ALA A 312 3.05 -45.14 -8.84
CA ALA A 312 3.41 -43.94 -8.12
C ALA A 312 3.52 -44.19 -6.60
N LYS A 313 2.65 -45.04 -6.03
CA LYS A 313 2.61 -45.31 -4.59
C LYS A 313 3.96 -45.82 -4.08
N ASN A 314 4.52 -46.84 -4.72
CA ASN A 314 5.80 -47.40 -4.29
C ASN A 314 6.95 -46.39 -4.43
N ARG A 315 6.93 -45.54 -5.47
CA ARG A 315 7.94 -44.47 -5.62
C ARG A 315 7.87 -43.44 -4.51
N PHE A 316 6.68 -42.95 -4.16
CA PHE A 316 6.53 -42.00 -3.06
C PHE A 316 6.90 -42.60 -1.70
N VAL A 317 6.52 -43.86 -1.44
CA VAL A 317 6.92 -44.56 -0.21
C VAL A 317 8.44 -44.73 -0.12
N GLN A 318 9.10 -45.08 -1.23
CA GLN A 318 10.55 -45.15 -1.29
C GLN A 318 11.18 -43.77 -1.04
N ARG A 319 10.64 -42.72 -1.66
CA ARG A 319 11.14 -41.35 -1.47
C ARG A 319 10.99 -40.88 -0.03
N ILE A 320 9.87 -41.19 0.63
CA ILE A 320 9.66 -40.92 2.05
C ILE A 320 10.72 -41.63 2.92
N ALA A 321 11.05 -42.89 2.61
CA ALA A 321 12.09 -43.61 3.32
C ALA A 321 13.47 -42.94 3.13
N GLU A 322 13.83 -42.56 1.90
CA GLU A 322 15.07 -41.82 1.60
C GLU A 322 15.16 -40.50 2.40
N LEU A 323 14.05 -39.75 2.47
CA LEU A 323 14.01 -38.48 3.22
C LEU A 323 14.10 -38.70 4.74
N ARG A 324 13.53 -39.79 5.28
CA ARG A 324 13.66 -40.15 6.70
C ARG A 324 15.09 -40.55 7.06
N ASP A 325 15.75 -41.31 6.19
CA ASP A 325 17.16 -41.66 6.36
C ASP A 325 18.04 -40.40 6.33
N ALA A 326 17.80 -39.51 5.36
CA ALA A 326 18.46 -38.21 5.27
C ALA A 326 18.24 -37.37 6.54
N HIS A 327 17.00 -37.27 7.02
CA HIS A 327 16.66 -36.53 8.24
C HIS A 327 17.43 -37.08 9.46
N THR A 328 17.54 -38.40 9.58
CA THR A 328 18.26 -39.06 10.68
C THR A 328 19.75 -38.69 10.67
N VAL A 329 20.38 -38.71 9.49
CA VAL A 329 21.79 -38.29 9.31
C VAL A 329 21.97 -36.82 9.66
N LEU A 330 21.07 -35.95 9.19
CA LEU A 330 21.13 -34.50 9.43
C LEU A 330 20.92 -34.15 10.91
N VAL A 331 19.96 -34.78 11.59
CA VAL A 331 19.72 -34.57 13.03
C VAL A 331 20.91 -35.05 13.86
N GLY A 332 21.49 -36.20 13.51
CA GLY A 332 22.70 -36.72 14.14
C GLY A 332 23.87 -35.72 14.03
N GLU A 333 24.11 -35.19 12.83
CA GLU A 333 25.17 -34.21 12.59
C GLU A 333 24.91 -32.86 13.27
N ARG A 334 23.66 -32.35 13.22
CA ARG A 334 23.25 -31.14 13.96
C ARG A 334 23.47 -31.30 15.47
N ALA A 335 23.20 -32.47 16.03
CA ALA A 335 23.45 -32.76 17.45
C ALA A 335 24.95 -32.82 17.78
N ARG A 336 25.78 -33.42 16.91
CA ARG A 336 27.25 -33.42 17.02
C ARG A 336 27.81 -32.00 17.00
N GLN A 337 27.40 -31.20 16.02
CA GLN A 337 27.79 -29.78 15.89
C GLN A 337 27.39 -28.96 17.11
N LYS A 338 26.20 -29.21 17.68
CA LYS A 338 25.75 -28.56 18.92
C LYS A 338 26.63 -28.90 20.11
N LYS A 339 27.05 -30.17 20.27
CA LYS A 339 28.00 -30.59 21.32
C LYS A 339 29.37 -29.93 21.12
N LEU A 340 29.91 -29.98 19.90
CA LEU A 340 31.19 -29.36 19.57
C LEU A 340 31.17 -27.84 19.83
N ALA A 341 30.07 -27.16 19.49
CA ALA A 341 29.90 -25.73 19.77
C ALA A 341 29.85 -25.44 21.28
N GLN A 342 29.23 -26.30 22.09
CA GLN A 342 29.25 -26.18 23.56
C GLN A 342 30.65 -26.37 24.13
N GLU A 343 31.41 -27.34 23.64
CA GLU A 343 32.80 -27.58 24.04
C GLU A 343 33.70 -26.39 23.67
N LYS A 344 33.62 -25.90 22.43
CA LYS A 344 34.30 -24.69 21.97
C LYS A 344 33.94 -23.48 22.83
N ALA A 345 32.66 -23.30 23.16
CA ALA A 345 32.21 -22.21 24.02
C ALA A 345 32.75 -22.33 25.46
N MET A 346 32.78 -23.53 26.04
CA MET A 346 33.36 -23.74 27.38
C MET A 346 34.85 -23.40 27.41
N VAL A 347 35.62 -23.89 26.43
CA VAL A 347 37.06 -23.60 26.32
C VAL A 347 37.30 -22.10 26.12
N ARG A 348 36.51 -21.47 25.24
CA ARG A 348 36.57 -20.03 24.98
C ARG A 348 36.26 -19.20 26.23
N ILE A 349 35.17 -19.49 26.94
CA ILE A 349 34.78 -18.75 28.15
C ILE A 349 35.83 -18.93 29.25
N ALA A 350 36.38 -20.14 29.42
CA ALA A 350 37.42 -20.40 30.42
C ALA A 350 38.70 -19.59 30.14
N THR A 351 39.14 -19.55 28.87
CA THR A 351 40.33 -18.79 28.47
C THR A 351 40.13 -17.29 28.45
N GLU A 352 38.97 -16.79 28.00
CA GLU A 352 38.62 -15.36 28.10
C GLU A 352 38.55 -14.91 29.57
N THR A 353 38.06 -15.76 30.47
CA THR A 353 37.98 -15.45 31.92
C THR A 353 39.37 -15.41 32.55
N ASP A 354 40.24 -16.37 32.25
CA ASP A 354 41.64 -16.40 32.70
C ASP A 354 42.45 -15.22 32.13
N ALA A 355 42.25 -14.87 30.87
CA ALA A 355 42.88 -13.71 30.24
C ALA A 355 42.45 -12.37 30.89
N ARG A 356 41.16 -12.23 31.23
CA ARG A 356 40.65 -11.07 32.00
C ARG A 356 41.23 -11.00 33.40
N GLN A 357 41.41 -12.13 34.07
CA GLN A 357 42.05 -12.19 35.39
C GLN A 357 43.54 -11.79 35.33
N ARG A 358 44.21 -11.99 34.19
CA ARG A 358 45.59 -11.53 33.93
C ARG A 358 45.69 -10.06 33.50
N GLY A 359 44.57 -9.34 33.40
CA GLY A 359 44.54 -7.90 33.08
C GLY A 359 44.74 -7.57 31.61
N LEU A 360 44.55 -8.54 30.70
CA LEU A 360 44.68 -8.34 29.25
C LEU A 360 43.57 -7.43 28.70
N GLY A 361 43.86 -6.73 27.60
CA GLY A 361 42.88 -5.89 26.91
C GLY A 361 41.72 -6.71 26.32
N ILE A 362 40.61 -6.04 25.99
CA ILE A 362 39.39 -6.71 25.46
C ILE A 362 39.70 -7.44 24.14
N SER A 363 40.46 -6.84 23.23
CA SER A 363 40.80 -7.47 21.94
C SER A 363 41.75 -8.65 22.08
N GLU A 364 42.69 -8.58 23.03
CA GLU A 364 43.64 -9.66 23.29
C GLU A 364 42.92 -10.85 23.94
N THR A 365 42.00 -10.57 24.86
CA THR A 365 41.12 -11.58 25.50
C THR A 365 40.32 -12.36 24.46
N ASP A 366 39.67 -11.66 23.53
CA ASP A 366 38.88 -12.29 22.46
C ASP A 366 39.78 -13.11 21.51
N SER A 367 41.00 -12.63 21.21
CA SER A 367 41.94 -13.37 20.34
C SER A 367 42.38 -14.69 20.98
N VAL A 368 42.71 -14.68 22.28
CA VAL A 368 43.12 -15.87 23.03
C VAL A 368 41.96 -16.85 23.17
N GLY A 369 40.75 -16.35 23.41
CA GLY A 369 39.53 -17.17 23.45
C GLY A 369 39.24 -17.86 22.11
N LYS A 370 39.48 -17.17 21.00
CA LYS A 370 39.30 -17.73 19.65
C LYS A 370 40.37 -18.77 19.32
N GLU A 371 41.64 -18.49 19.59
CA GLU A 371 42.73 -19.46 19.40
C GLU A 371 42.55 -20.72 20.25
N ALA A 372 42.00 -20.60 21.46
CA ALA A 372 41.70 -21.74 22.32
C ALA A 372 40.51 -22.56 21.80
N SER A 373 39.46 -21.89 21.32
CA SER A 373 38.32 -22.52 20.65
C SER A 373 38.75 -23.29 19.38
N ASP A 374 39.67 -22.73 18.59
CA ASP A 374 40.11 -23.33 17.32
C ASP A 374 41.02 -24.55 17.52
N LYS A 375 41.55 -24.77 18.73
CA LYS A 375 42.32 -25.97 19.10
C LYS A 375 41.44 -27.18 19.43
N VAL A 376 40.13 -27.00 19.59
CA VAL A 376 39.19 -28.11 19.78
C VAL A 376 39.08 -28.89 18.46
N ILE A 377 39.47 -30.16 18.48
CA ILE A 377 39.49 -31.05 17.31
C ILE A 377 38.05 -31.28 16.82
N ASP A 378 37.85 -31.16 15.51
CA ASP A 378 36.60 -31.49 14.82
C ASP A 378 36.86 -32.63 13.84
N ASP A 379 36.41 -33.84 14.18
CA ASP A 379 36.62 -35.04 13.37
C ASP A 379 35.71 -35.09 12.12
N GLY A 380 34.80 -34.11 11.96
CA GLY A 380 33.81 -34.07 10.87
C GLY A 380 32.66 -35.08 11.05
N PRO A 381 31.77 -35.19 10.05
CA PRO A 381 30.70 -36.19 10.05
C PRO A 381 31.26 -37.60 9.80
N ASP A 382 30.63 -38.63 10.39
CA ASP A 382 31.04 -40.04 10.28
C ASP A 382 31.03 -40.55 8.82
N ASP A 383 30.06 -40.10 8.01
CA ASP A 383 30.02 -40.31 6.56
C ASP A 383 29.83 -38.97 5.82
N PRO A 384 30.91 -38.34 5.34
CA PRO A 384 30.83 -37.07 4.63
C PRO A 384 30.02 -37.14 3.32
N LYS A 385 30.02 -38.29 2.64
CA LYS A 385 29.28 -38.45 1.37
C LYS A 385 27.80 -38.62 1.64
N GLY A 386 27.44 -39.46 2.61
CA GLY A 386 26.07 -39.64 3.07
C GLY A 386 25.47 -38.35 3.62
N TYR A 387 26.25 -37.56 4.37
CA TYR A 387 25.83 -36.25 4.85
C TYR A 387 25.55 -35.27 3.69
N LEU A 388 26.44 -35.18 2.70
CA LEU A 388 26.22 -34.32 1.52
C LEU A 388 24.98 -34.76 0.72
N ALA A 389 24.78 -36.07 0.54
CA ALA A 389 23.59 -36.60 -0.13
C ALA A 389 22.30 -36.27 0.64
N ALA A 390 22.34 -36.37 1.98
CA ALA A 390 21.22 -36.02 2.84
C ALA A 390 20.89 -34.51 2.75
N GLN A 391 21.90 -33.64 2.71
CA GLN A 391 21.71 -32.19 2.49
C GLN A 391 21.06 -31.92 1.13
N ILE A 392 21.53 -32.56 0.07
CA ILE A 392 20.94 -32.43 -1.28
C ILE A 392 19.48 -32.90 -1.26
N HIS A 393 19.17 -34.02 -0.59
CA HIS A 393 17.79 -34.51 -0.51
C HIS A 393 16.85 -33.59 0.29
N GLU A 394 17.32 -32.99 1.40
CA GLU A 394 16.56 -31.99 2.16
C GLU A 394 16.33 -30.73 1.31
N ASP A 395 17.37 -30.22 0.64
CA ASP A 395 17.30 -29.03 -0.21
C ASP A 395 16.39 -29.25 -1.43
N ASP A 396 16.56 -30.36 -2.16
CA ASP A 396 15.74 -30.75 -3.31
C ASP A 396 14.25 -30.83 -2.90
N HIS A 397 13.95 -31.47 -1.76
CA HIS A 397 12.58 -31.57 -1.26
C HIS A 397 12.03 -30.21 -0.83
N ALA A 398 12.84 -29.34 -0.22
CA ALA A 398 12.41 -28.01 0.17
C ALA A 398 12.11 -27.10 -1.04
N VAL A 399 12.79 -27.31 -2.18
CA VAL A 399 12.62 -26.52 -3.40
C VAL A 399 11.54 -27.07 -4.32
N ASP A 400 11.58 -28.37 -4.64
CA ASP A 400 10.70 -28.98 -5.64
C ASP A 400 9.56 -29.82 -5.03
N GLY A 401 9.59 -30.09 -3.73
CA GLY A 401 8.53 -30.85 -3.05
C GLY A 401 8.32 -32.24 -3.65
N ILE A 402 7.09 -32.54 -4.05
CA ILE A 402 6.71 -33.80 -4.71
C ILE A 402 6.90 -33.75 -6.24
N LEU A 403 7.14 -32.56 -6.82
CA LEU A 403 7.23 -32.39 -8.26
C LEU A 403 8.40 -33.17 -8.86
N ILE A 404 9.45 -33.44 -8.07
CA ILE A 404 10.58 -34.31 -8.46
C ILE A 404 10.09 -35.69 -8.91
N GLU A 405 9.21 -36.31 -8.13
CA GLU A 405 8.71 -37.65 -8.45
C GLU A 405 7.69 -37.60 -9.58
N ILE A 406 6.90 -36.53 -9.67
CA ILE A 406 5.97 -36.30 -10.78
C ILE A 406 6.74 -36.18 -12.10
N ARG A 407 7.84 -35.40 -12.15
CA ARG A 407 8.71 -35.27 -13.34
C ARG A 407 9.36 -36.61 -13.76
N LYS A 408 9.55 -37.55 -12.83
CA LYS A 408 10.04 -38.91 -13.13
C LYS A 408 8.93 -39.86 -13.58
N LEU A 409 7.70 -39.59 -13.17
CA LEU A 409 6.52 -40.40 -13.48
C LEU A 409 5.89 -39.98 -14.79
N SER A 410 5.72 -38.70 -15.04
CA SER A 410 5.02 -38.17 -16.22
C SER A 410 5.93 -38.11 -17.45
N ASP A 411 5.31 -38.22 -18.62
CA ASP A 411 5.97 -37.95 -19.91
C ASP A 411 5.79 -36.48 -20.35
N LEU A 412 4.96 -35.72 -19.64
CA LEU A 412 4.74 -34.28 -19.84
C LEU A 412 5.82 -33.47 -19.10
N ARG A 413 6.07 -32.26 -19.60
CA ARG A 413 6.91 -31.28 -18.91
C ARG A 413 6.10 -30.64 -17.78
N TRP A 414 6.64 -30.67 -16.56
CA TRP A 414 6.03 -30.07 -15.38
C TRP A 414 6.93 -29.01 -14.76
N GLU A 415 6.38 -27.81 -14.60
CA GLU A 415 6.98 -26.67 -13.91
C GLU A 415 6.07 -26.20 -12.78
N HIS A 416 6.66 -25.59 -11.75
CA HIS A 416 5.89 -25.09 -10.61
C HIS A 416 4.87 -24.02 -11.02
N SER A 417 3.61 -24.21 -10.61
CA SER A 417 2.57 -23.18 -10.77
C SER A 417 2.85 -21.96 -9.88
N ALA A 418 3.12 -22.17 -8.58
CA ALA A 418 3.33 -21.11 -7.60
C ALA A 418 4.58 -21.36 -6.72
N PRO A 419 5.81 -21.29 -7.28
CA PRO A 419 7.04 -21.60 -6.55
C PRO A 419 7.38 -20.58 -5.45
N THR A 420 6.87 -19.35 -5.55
CA THR A 420 7.13 -18.28 -4.59
C THR A 420 5.83 -17.59 -4.20
N ARG A 421 5.60 -17.47 -2.88
CA ARG A 421 4.48 -16.72 -2.29
C ARG A 421 5.01 -15.45 -1.61
N ILE A 422 4.32 -14.32 -1.80
CA ILE A 422 4.74 -13.02 -1.26
C ILE A 422 3.75 -12.54 -0.19
N GLY A 423 4.26 -12.21 0.99
CA GLY A 423 3.47 -11.62 2.06
C GLY A 423 3.30 -10.11 1.89
N CYS A 424 2.07 -9.62 2.05
CA CYS A 424 1.76 -8.19 2.05
C CYS A 424 1.06 -7.77 3.34
N ARG A 425 1.28 -6.53 3.77
CA ARG A 425 0.55 -5.90 4.87
C ARG A 425 0.12 -4.52 4.46
N MET A 426 -1.17 -4.22 4.61
CA MET A 426 -1.69 -2.87 4.36
C MET A 426 -0.90 -1.85 5.20
N GLY A 427 -0.28 -0.88 4.51
CA GLY A 427 0.60 0.12 5.10
C GLY A 427 -0.11 1.43 5.37
N ARG A 428 -0.13 2.31 4.36
CA ARG A 428 -0.79 3.62 4.42
C ARG A 428 -2.01 3.60 3.49
N PRO A 429 -3.19 4.08 3.95
CA PRO A 429 -4.34 4.23 3.07
C PRO A 429 -4.09 5.35 2.05
N GLU A 430 -4.78 5.27 0.93
CA GLU A 430 -4.80 6.28 -0.12
C GLU A 430 -5.24 7.65 0.42
N LYS A 431 -4.95 8.75 -0.27
CA LYS A 431 -5.37 10.09 0.17
C LYS A 431 -5.61 11.02 -1.02
N ALA A 432 -6.75 11.68 -1.00
CA ALA A 432 -7.08 12.82 -1.84
C ALA A 432 -7.81 13.84 -0.96
N ALA A 433 -7.09 14.89 -0.53
CA ALA A 433 -7.67 15.88 0.38
C ALA A 433 -6.97 17.26 0.32
N PRO A 434 -7.70 18.37 0.54
CA PRO A 434 -7.11 19.69 0.67
C PRO A 434 -6.03 19.76 1.76
N ARG A 435 -4.90 20.42 1.47
CA ARG A 435 -3.85 20.59 2.48
C ARG A 435 -4.22 21.70 3.46
N VAL A 436 -4.60 21.31 4.67
CA VAL A 436 -5.07 22.22 5.72
C VAL A 436 -4.01 22.39 6.81
N MET A 437 -3.60 23.62 7.09
CA MET A 437 -2.80 23.91 8.29
C MET A 437 -3.63 23.65 9.56
N ASN A 438 -2.99 23.19 10.64
CA ASN A 438 -3.64 23.04 11.94
C ASN A 438 -3.29 24.21 12.88
N PRO A 439 -4.24 25.11 13.21
CA PRO A 439 -5.65 25.16 12.79
C PRO A 439 -5.85 25.78 11.41
N ARG A 440 -6.99 25.48 10.77
CA ARG A 440 -7.35 25.95 9.41
C ARG A 440 -7.28 27.48 9.31
N THR A 441 -6.67 27.97 8.24
CA THR A 441 -6.42 29.39 7.98
C THR A 441 -6.79 29.75 6.54
N HIS A 442 -7.40 30.93 6.37
CA HIS A 442 -7.75 31.50 5.06
C HIS A 442 -6.79 32.62 4.64
N THR A 443 -6.12 33.25 5.61
CA THR A 443 -5.19 34.36 5.36
C THR A 443 -3.98 34.31 6.28
N LEU A 444 -2.82 34.68 5.74
CA LEU A 444 -1.57 34.84 6.48
C LEU A 444 -1.49 36.21 7.18
N PHE A 445 -2.59 36.61 7.82
CA PHE A 445 -2.70 37.83 8.62
C PHE A 445 -2.68 37.51 10.13
N PRO A 446 -1.89 38.19 10.98
CA PRO A 446 -1.78 37.88 12.39
C PRO A 446 -2.82 38.64 13.23
N ILE A 447 -3.54 37.93 14.09
CA ILE A 447 -4.51 38.51 15.04
C ILE A 447 -4.22 38.16 16.51
N GLU A 448 -3.06 37.55 16.79
CA GLU A 448 -2.66 37.05 18.11
C GLU A 448 -3.77 36.28 18.85
N LEU A 449 -4.22 36.78 20.01
CA LEU A 449 -5.28 36.20 20.84
C LEU A 449 -6.61 36.96 20.69
N HIS A 450 -6.68 37.94 19.79
CA HIS A 450 -7.87 38.77 19.62
C HIS A 450 -9.02 37.99 18.97
N GLY A 451 -8.74 36.98 18.14
CA GLY A 451 -9.75 36.14 17.49
C GLY A 451 -10.28 34.95 18.29
N GLY A 452 -10.00 34.87 19.60
CA GLY A 452 -10.38 33.74 20.44
C GLY A 452 -9.69 32.41 20.08
N ASN A 453 -10.22 31.29 20.57
CA ASN A 453 -9.63 29.96 20.37
C ASN A 453 -9.62 29.52 18.90
N GLN A 454 -10.66 29.90 18.14
CA GLN A 454 -10.82 29.56 16.73
C GLN A 454 -10.09 30.54 15.77
N ARG A 455 -9.49 31.62 16.30
CA ARG A 455 -8.75 32.63 15.52
C ARG A 455 -9.60 33.28 14.42
N LEU A 456 -10.83 33.65 14.77
CA LEU A 456 -11.76 34.30 13.87
C LEU A 456 -11.47 35.80 13.74
N LEU A 457 -11.55 36.31 12.51
CA LEU A 457 -11.39 37.74 12.23
C LEU A 457 -12.54 38.55 12.84
N ALA A 458 -13.78 38.05 12.78
CA ALA A 458 -14.97 38.73 13.32
C ALA A 458 -14.79 39.15 14.78
N ASN A 459 -14.31 38.23 15.63
CA ASN A 459 -14.05 38.51 17.05
C ASN A 459 -12.91 39.53 17.27
N ALA A 460 -11.98 39.65 16.30
CA ALA A 460 -10.92 40.64 16.34
C ALA A 460 -11.43 42.03 15.93
N ILE A 461 -12.44 42.11 15.04
CA ILE A 461 -13.07 43.36 14.61
C ILE A 461 -13.79 44.06 15.77
N GLU A 462 -14.44 43.30 16.65
CA GLU A 462 -15.14 43.85 17.84
C GLU A 462 -14.21 44.65 18.77
N LYS A 463 -12.89 44.47 18.65
CA LYS A 463 -11.90 45.20 19.45
C LYS A 463 -11.40 46.49 18.78
N GLU A 464 -11.86 46.78 17.56
CA GLU A 464 -11.49 47.88 16.68
C GLU A 464 -9.98 47.94 16.35
N THR A 465 -9.16 48.28 17.34
CA THR A 465 -7.70 48.36 17.22
C THR A 465 -7.03 47.18 17.92
N ILE A 466 -6.19 46.46 17.17
CA ILE A 466 -5.40 45.34 17.71
C ILE A 466 -3.91 45.68 17.71
N SER A 467 -3.20 45.24 18.75
CA SER A 467 -1.74 45.34 18.84
C SER A 467 -1.12 44.00 18.45
N VAL A 468 -0.47 43.97 17.29
CA VAL A 468 0.05 42.74 16.69
C VAL A 468 1.46 42.91 16.16
N GLN A 469 2.23 41.83 16.15
CA GLN A 469 3.62 41.87 15.71
C GLN A 469 3.67 41.77 14.17
N MET A 470 4.07 42.86 13.52
CA MET A 470 4.17 42.98 12.06
C MET A 470 5.44 43.74 11.67
N GLY A 471 5.88 43.54 10.42
CA GLY A 471 6.98 44.30 9.87
C GLY A 471 6.66 45.79 9.73
N LYS A 472 7.56 46.67 10.20
CA LYS A 472 7.41 48.13 10.08
C LYS A 472 7.81 48.62 8.68
N ARG A 473 6.86 49.21 7.94
CA ARG A 473 7.09 49.77 6.59
C ARG A 473 6.64 51.23 6.53
N THR A 474 7.22 52.00 5.64
CA THR A 474 6.90 53.43 5.42
C THR A 474 6.40 53.63 3.99
N CYS A 475 5.28 54.32 3.82
CA CYS A 475 4.73 54.61 2.50
C CYS A 475 5.56 55.67 1.77
N THR A 476 5.86 55.45 0.49
CA THR A 476 6.59 56.41 -0.34
C THR A 476 5.75 57.62 -0.75
N LYS A 477 4.42 57.52 -0.73
CA LYS A 477 3.50 58.59 -1.16
C LYS A 477 3.08 59.51 -0.02
N CYS A 478 2.62 58.95 1.11
CA CYS A 478 2.12 59.76 2.25
C CYS A 478 3.05 59.79 3.48
N GLY A 479 4.19 59.08 3.46
CA GLY A 479 5.14 59.04 4.58
C GLY A 479 4.65 58.31 5.84
N LYS A 480 3.37 57.93 5.93
CA LYS A 480 2.79 57.22 7.09
C LYS A 480 3.35 55.79 7.22
N ILE A 481 3.41 55.29 8.46
CA ILE A 481 3.88 53.94 8.79
C ILE A 481 2.74 52.95 8.58
N SER A 482 2.91 51.98 7.69
CA SER A 482 1.93 50.93 7.43
C SER A 482 2.60 49.56 7.44
N PRO A 483 1.99 48.52 8.04
CA PRO A 483 2.55 47.17 8.01
C PRO A 483 2.31 46.44 6.68
N MET A 484 1.40 46.94 5.84
CA MET A 484 1.00 46.35 4.56
C MET A 484 1.94 46.75 3.43
N VAL A 485 2.03 45.92 2.37
CA VAL A 485 2.85 46.22 1.16
C VAL A 485 2.33 47.46 0.41
N ILE A 486 1.01 47.62 0.38
CA ILE A 486 0.32 48.79 -0.16
C ILE A 486 -0.25 49.57 1.03
N CYS A 487 -0.09 50.90 1.02
CA CYS A 487 -0.52 51.75 2.11
C CYS A 487 -2.04 51.70 2.33
N HIS A 488 -2.45 51.23 3.51
CA HIS A 488 -3.86 51.12 3.93
C HIS A 488 -4.50 52.41 4.48
N HIS A 489 -3.76 53.52 4.60
CA HIS A 489 -4.35 54.74 5.16
C HIS A 489 -5.28 55.40 4.15
N ARG A 490 -6.45 55.86 4.63
CA ARG A 490 -7.38 56.68 3.85
C ARG A 490 -6.75 58.02 3.46
N ILE A 491 -7.09 58.51 2.28
CA ILE A 491 -6.77 59.86 1.83
C ILE A 491 -7.82 60.80 2.44
N LEU A 492 -7.43 62.04 2.73
CA LEU A 492 -8.35 63.07 3.19
C LEU A 492 -8.97 63.74 1.97
N ASN A 493 -10.30 63.87 1.95
CA ASN A 493 -11.03 64.59 0.92
C ASN A 493 -10.78 66.10 1.00
N GLN A 494 -11.34 66.86 0.05
CA GLN A 494 -11.24 68.33 0.01
C GLN A 494 -11.72 68.99 1.32
N ASP A 495 -12.62 68.33 2.06
CA ASP A 495 -13.13 68.77 3.37
C ASP A 495 -12.32 68.25 4.59
N GLY A 496 -11.19 67.58 4.36
CA GLY A 496 -10.33 67.07 5.43
C GLY A 496 -10.86 65.84 6.17
N GLN A 497 -11.87 65.14 5.64
CA GLN A 497 -12.43 63.91 6.20
C GLN A 497 -11.89 62.65 5.52
N GLU A 498 -11.76 61.55 6.27
CA GLU A 498 -11.35 60.24 5.74
C GLU A 498 -12.54 59.53 5.07
N GLU A 499 -12.49 59.34 3.75
CA GLU A 499 -13.55 58.64 3.01
C GLU A 499 -13.26 57.13 2.90
N ALA A 500 -14.28 56.31 3.16
CA ALA A 500 -14.15 54.86 3.08
C ALA A 500 -13.94 54.40 1.62
N GLY A 501 -12.97 53.52 1.39
CA GLY A 501 -12.61 53.01 0.06
C GLY A 501 -11.53 53.83 -0.69
N LEU A 502 -11.28 55.09 -0.30
CA LEU A 502 -10.23 55.93 -0.90
C LEU A 502 -8.92 55.85 -0.10
N THR A 503 -8.09 54.84 -0.42
CA THR A 503 -6.80 54.61 0.26
C THR A 503 -5.62 55.18 -0.53
N CYS A 504 -4.56 55.58 0.17
CA CYS A 504 -3.35 56.17 -0.39
C CYS A 504 -2.73 55.35 -1.53
N SER A 505 -2.81 54.01 -1.41
CA SER A 505 -2.35 53.02 -2.39
C SER A 505 -0.87 53.11 -2.78
N GLY A 506 -0.07 53.93 -2.08
CA GLY A 506 1.38 54.03 -2.30
C GLY A 506 2.12 52.78 -1.82
N ARG A 507 3.16 52.38 -2.55
CA ARG A 507 4.06 51.28 -2.17
C ARG A 507 4.74 51.59 -0.84
N THR A 508 4.86 50.60 0.03
CA THR A 508 5.58 50.75 1.30
C THR A 508 6.91 50.01 1.27
N LEU A 509 7.93 50.61 1.88
CA LEU A 509 9.27 50.04 1.95
C LEU A 509 9.64 49.77 3.41
N MET A 510 10.34 48.66 3.63
CA MET A 510 10.92 48.38 4.94
C MET A 510 12.17 49.22 5.16
N LYS A 511 12.33 49.76 6.37
CA LYS A 511 13.60 50.38 6.78
C LYS A 511 14.70 49.33 6.91
N ALA A 512 15.94 49.68 6.60
CA ALA A 512 17.10 48.80 6.78
C ALA A 512 17.14 48.24 8.22
N PRO A 513 17.52 46.96 8.42
CA PRO A 513 17.50 46.33 9.73
C PRO A 513 18.48 47.05 10.69
N THR A 514 17.97 47.53 11.82
CA THR A 514 18.78 48.09 12.92
C THR A 514 19.72 47.06 13.55
N ASN A 515 19.41 45.77 13.44
CA ASN A 515 20.28 44.68 13.89
C ASN A 515 20.20 43.47 12.93
N LYS A 516 21.28 43.23 12.18
CA LYS A 516 21.37 42.12 11.20
C LYS A 516 21.26 40.72 11.84
N LYS A 517 21.50 40.58 13.16
CA LYS A 517 21.46 39.29 13.88
C LYS A 517 20.06 38.85 14.33
N LYS A 518 19.03 39.72 14.26
CA LYS A 518 17.67 39.34 14.65
C LYS A 518 17.03 38.41 13.61
N ARG A 519 16.59 37.23 14.07
CA ARG A 519 15.89 36.22 13.23
C ARG A 519 14.56 36.73 12.65
N ARG A 520 13.85 37.60 13.37
CA ARG A 520 12.57 38.21 12.95
C ARG A 520 12.59 39.72 13.20
N ARG A 521 12.01 40.48 12.28
CA ARG A 521 12.06 41.95 12.25
C ARG A 521 10.77 42.65 12.66
N GLY A 522 9.71 41.92 13.00
CA GLY A 522 8.43 42.54 13.35
C GLY A 522 8.48 43.22 14.71
N GLU A 523 7.85 44.39 14.73
CA GLU A 523 7.61 45.22 15.91
C GLU A 523 6.12 45.17 16.24
N VAL A 524 5.75 45.51 17.47
CA VAL A 524 4.32 45.64 17.81
C VAL A 524 3.78 46.87 17.08
N GLN A 525 2.74 46.68 16.28
CA GLN A 525 2.04 47.72 15.55
C GLN A 525 0.57 47.72 15.97
N ASN A 526 -0.02 48.92 16.05
CA ASN A 526 -1.45 49.07 16.25
C ASN A 526 -2.12 49.18 14.88
N VAL A 527 -3.08 48.31 14.61
CA VAL A 527 -3.83 48.28 13.36
C VAL A 527 -5.31 48.41 13.67
N ASN A 528 -5.97 49.40 13.06
CA ASN A 528 -7.43 49.51 13.09
C ASN A 528 -7.99 48.53 12.06
N LEU A 529 -8.61 47.44 12.55
CA LEU A 529 -9.18 46.40 11.70
C LEU A 529 -10.48 46.85 11.05
N THR A 530 -11.29 47.64 11.74
CA THR A 530 -12.60 48.06 11.26
C THR A 530 -12.47 48.85 9.96
N THR A 531 -11.58 49.84 9.92
CA THR A 531 -11.31 50.64 8.72
C THR A 531 -10.69 49.81 7.60
N LEU A 532 -9.68 49.00 7.94
CA LEU A 532 -8.97 48.14 6.99
C LEU A 532 -9.92 47.19 6.25
N ILE A 533 -10.86 46.58 6.99
CA ILE A 533 -11.77 45.57 6.46
C ILE A 533 -12.91 46.22 5.68
N GLU A 534 -13.41 47.37 6.13
CA GLU A 534 -14.39 48.15 5.37
C GLU A 534 -13.82 48.61 4.03
N ASP A 535 -12.58 49.11 4.01
CA ASP A 535 -11.89 49.50 2.78
C ASP A 535 -11.66 48.30 1.85
N ALA A 536 -11.27 47.15 2.42
CA ALA A 536 -11.14 45.91 1.67
C ALA A 536 -12.48 45.45 1.06
N ARG A 537 -13.59 45.59 1.79
CA ARG A 537 -14.94 45.26 1.31
C ARG A 537 -15.35 46.12 0.12
N ILE A 538 -15.15 47.44 0.22
CA ILE A 538 -15.48 48.40 -0.83
C ILE A 538 -14.62 48.16 -2.07
N LYS A 539 -13.29 47.99 -1.88
CA LYS A 539 -12.35 47.74 -2.98
C LYS A 539 -12.66 46.46 -3.74
N LEU A 540 -13.12 45.43 -3.03
CA LEU A 540 -13.54 44.17 -3.62
C LEU A 540 -14.95 44.23 -4.22
N GLY A 541 -15.76 45.26 -3.95
CA GLY A 541 -17.15 45.34 -4.40
C GLY A 541 -18.03 44.23 -3.82
N LEU A 542 -17.90 43.94 -2.52
CA LEU A 542 -18.68 42.92 -1.83
C LEU A 542 -19.72 43.56 -0.91
N ASP A 543 -20.98 43.11 -0.96
CA ASP A 543 -22.01 43.63 -0.06
C ASP A 543 -21.74 43.22 1.40
N ARG A 544 -21.36 41.94 1.59
CA ARG A 544 -21.11 41.32 2.89
C ARG A 544 -19.83 40.49 2.87
N ILE A 545 -19.15 40.48 4.00
CA ILE A 545 -17.93 39.69 4.21
C ILE A 545 -18.31 38.34 4.84
N PRO A 546 -17.64 37.23 4.48
CA PRO A 546 -17.84 35.95 5.13
C PRO A 546 -17.61 36.02 6.65
N ARG A 547 -18.53 35.44 7.44
CA ARG A 547 -18.43 35.46 8.92
C ARG A 547 -17.25 34.64 9.45
N GLN A 548 -16.85 33.57 8.77
CA GLN A 548 -15.86 32.61 9.25
C GLN A 548 -14.46 32.79 8.61
N ILE A 549 -13.91 34.00 8.66
CA ILE A 549 -12.52 34.22 8.22
C ILE A 549 -11.58 33.81 9.36
N LYS A 550 -10.67 32.88 9.06
CA LYS A 550 -9.69 32.35 10.02
C LYS A 550 -8.30 32.88 9.70
N CYS A 551 -7.65 33.45 10.69
CA CYS A 551 -6.36 34.12 10.56
C CYS A 551 -5.25 33.40 11.34
N MET A 552 -4.00 33.79 11.11
CA MET A 552 -2.88 33.26 11.87
C MET A 552 -2.77 33.90 13.25
N LYS A 553 -2.17 33.17 14.20
CA LYS A 553 -1.82 33.73 15.50
C LYS A 553 -0.64 34.71 15.37
N LYS A 554 0.41 34.31 14.66
CA LYS A 554 1.62 35.10 14.41
C LYS A 554 2.18 34.76 13.04
N ILE A 555 2.80 35.72 12.37
CA ILE A 555 3.58 35.46 11.15
C ILE A 555 4.98 34.98 11.57
N ALA A 556 5.40 33.85 11.00
CA ALA A 556 6.69 33.23 11.28
C ALA A 556 7.82 33.65 10.33
N SER A 557 7.50 34.42 9.28
CA SER A 557 8.47 34.90 8.30
C SER A 557 9.48 35.90 8.89
N ARG A 558 10.58 36.12 8.17
CA ARG A 558 11.68 36.98 8.60
C ARG A 558 11.23 38.42 8.79
N ASP A 559 10.55 38.95 7.78
CA ASP A 559 10.09 40.33 7.74
C ASP A 559 8.73 40.50 8.44
N GLN A 560 8.00 39.41 8.68
CA GLN A 560 6.66 39.43 9.27
C GLN A 560 5.70 40.35 8.48
N THR A 561 5.85 40.34 7.15
CA THR A 561 4.95 41.00 6.20
C THR A 561 3.64 40.21 6.14
N PRO A 562 2.49 40.80 6.47
CA PRO A 562 1.19 40.15 6.32
C PRO A 562 0.79 40.03 4.86
N GLU A 563 0.03 38.98 4.55
CA GLU A 563 -0.69 38.87 3.29
C GLU A 563 -1.82 39.91 3.21
N ALA A 564 -2.13 40.37 1.99
CA ALA A 564 -3.27 41.24 1.73
C ALA A 564 -4.58 40.61 2.22
N ILE A 565 -5.35 41.35 3.02
CA ILE A 565 -6.56 40.83 3.66
C ILE A 565 -7.66 40.53 2.63
N GLU A 566 -7.64 41.26 1.50
CA GLU A 566 -8.54 41.05 0.37
C GLU A 566 -8.47 39.61 -0.15
N LYS A 567 -7.26 39.06 -0.30
CA LYS A 567 -7.07 37.65 -0.70
C LYS A 567 -7.68 36.69 0.32
N GLY A 568 -7.53 37.00 1.60
CA GLY A 568 -8.13 36.26 2.71
C GLY A 568 -9.66 36.22 2.69
N ILE A 569 -10.30 37.35 2.39
CA ILE A 569 -11.76 37.48 2.28
C ILE A 569 -12.26 36.62 1.11
N LEU A 570 -11.61 36.72 -0.05
CA LEU A 570 -11.97 35.94 -1.24
C LEU A 570 -11.75 34.43 -1.01
N ARG A 571 -10.64 34.01 -0.40
CA ARG A 571 -10.45 32.59 -0.02
C ARG A 571 -11.55 32.09 0.92
N ALA A 572 -11.94 32.90 1.90
CA ALA A 572 -13.02 32.52 2.82
C ALA A 572 -14.40 32.46 2.13
N LYS A 573 -14.65 33.30 1.12
CA LYS A 573 -15.87 33.23 0.28
C LYS A 573 -16.00 31.86 -0.40
N TYR A 574 -14.89 31.34 -0.88
CA TYR A 574 -14.79 30.03 -1.53
C TYR A 574 -14.44 28.87 -0.58
N ASN A 575 -14.33 29.13 0.72
CA ASN A 575 -13.92 28.15 1.75
C ASN A 575 -12.57 27.47 1.46
N LEU A 576 -11.59 28.18 0.88
CA LEU A 576 -10.29 27.65 0.51
C LEU A 576 -9.24 27.90 1.60
N PRO A 577 -8.51 26.87 2.07
CA PRO A 577 -7.39 27.07 2.99
C PRO A 577 -6.19 27.67 2.26
N VAL A 578 -5.38 28.43 3.00
CA VAL A 578 -4.05 28.88 2.52
C VAL A 578 -2.97 28.06 3.22
N PHE A 579 -1.91 27.69 2.50
CA PHE A 579 -0.71 27.10 3.08
C PHE A 579 0.31 28.18 3.50
N ARG A 580 1.39 27.78 4.17
CA ARG A 580 2.36 28.71 4.79
C ARG A 580 3.07 29.66 3.82
N ASP A 581 3.04 29.34 2.53
CA ASP A 581 3.68 30.06 1.44
C ASP A 581 2.68 30.83 0.57
N GLY A 582 1.40 30.89 0.96
CA GLY A 582 0.35 31.65 0.26
C GLY A 582 -0.44 30.83 -0.77
N THR A 583 0.01 29.62 -1.09
CA THR A 583 -0.61 28.76 -2.12
C THR A 583 -1.79 27.95 -1.57
N ILE A 584 -2.65 27.51 -2.49
CA ILE A 584 -3.77 26.60 -2.27
C ILE A 584 -3.34 25.23 -2.82
N ARG A 585 -3.40 24.21 -1.95
CA ARG A 585 -2.86 22.88 -2.28
C ARG A 585 -3.87 21.78 -2.03
N TYR A 586 -3.73 20.71 -2.81
CA TYR A 586 -4.47 19.48 -2.67
C TYR A 586 -3.48 18.31 -2.63
N ASP A 587 -3.50 17.53 -1.56
CA ASP A 587 -2.62 16.37 -1.42
C ASP A 587 -3.27 15.15 -2.10
N MET A 588 -2.54 14.44 -2.95
CA MET A 588 -2.96 13.19 -3.62
C MET A 588 -1.90 12.10 -3.45
N SER A 589 -2.30 10.84 -3.30
CA SER A 589 -1.38 9.70 -3.39
C SER A 589 -0.88 9.50 -4.81
N ASP A 590 0.41 9.23 -4.98
CA ASP A 590 1.03 9.03 -6.29
C ASP A 590 0.76 7.63 -6.83
N VAL A 591 0.25 7.53 -8.07
CA VAL A 591 0.00 6.26 -8.75
C VAL A 591 0.58 6.29 -10.16
N PRO A 592 1.60 5.48 -10.48
CA PRO A 592 2.22 5.51 -11.80
C PRO A 592 1.36 4.79 -12.85
N ILE A 593 1.23 5.36 -14.05
CA ILE A 593 0.65 4.72 -15.24
C ILE A 593 1.44 5.07 -16.50
N THR A 594 1.40 4.19 -17.50
CA THR A 594 1.99 4.45 -18.83
C THR A 594 0.91 4.60 -19.90
N HIS A 595 -0.25 3.96 -19.70
CA HIS A 595 -1.35 3.93 -20.65
C HIS A 595 -2.69 4.19 -19.98
N PHE A 596 -3.65 4.66 -20.76
CA PHE A 596 -5.04 4.87 -20.35
C PHE A 596 -5.95 4.91 -21.58
N THR A 597 -7.24 4.68 -21.38
CA THR A 597 -8.30 4.89 -22.38
C THR A 597 -9.04 6.21 -22.10
N PRO A 598 -9.57 6.89 -23.13
CA PRO A 598 -10.43 8.07 -22.93
C PRO A 598 -11.59 7.84 -21.95
N ARG A 599 -12.21 6.65 -21.98
CA ARG A 599 -13.26 6.23 -21.05
C ARG A 599 -12.82 6.32 -19.59
N GLU A 600 -11.67 5.74 -19.26
CA GLU A 600 -11.14 5.68 -17.88
C GLU A 600 -10.93 7.06 -17.26
N VAL A 601 -10.52 8.03 -18.07
CA VAL A 601 -10.27 9.40 -17.60
C VAL A 601 -11.50 10.30 -17.69
N SER A 602 -12.67 9.74 -18.07
CA SER A 602 -13.93 10.47 -18.22
C SER A 602 -13.83 11.69 -19.15
N VAL A 603 -13.05 11.60 -20.24
CA VAL A 603 -12.87 12.67 -21.23
C VAL A 603 -12.99 12.09 -22.64
N SER A 604 -13.76 12.76 -23.50
CA SER A 604 -13.95 12.27 -24.87
C SER A 604 -12.66 12.26 -25.69
N TRP A 605 -12.51 11.28 -26.57
CA TRP A 605 -11.38 11.15 -27.49
C TRP A 605 -11.17 12.41 -28.34
N LYS A 606 -12.23 13.14 -28.67
CA LYS A 606 -12.16 14.41 -29.44
C LYS A 606 -11.37 15.47 -28.68
N THR A 607 -11.65 15.63 -27.39
CA THR A 607 -10.93 16.57 -26.52
C THR A 607 -9.47 16.14 -26.36
N LEU A 608 -9.19 14.85 -26.20
CA LEU A 608 -7.81 14.35 -26.14
C LEU A 608 -7.05 14.57 -27.46
N LYS A 609 -7.74 14.44 -28.60
CA LYS A 609 -7.18 14.75 -29.92
C LYS A 609 -6.78 16.22 -30.04
N GLU A 610 -7.60 17.13 -29.52
CA GLU A 610 -7.26 18.57 -29.42
C GLU A 610 -6.05 18.83 -28.49
N LEU A 611 -5.84 18.00 -27.46
CA LEU A 611 -4.67 18.07 -26.58
C LEU A 611 -3.39 17.47 -27.17
N GLY A 612 -3.47 16.83 -28.34
CA GLY A 612 -2.33 16.28 -29.08
C GLY A 612 -2.26 14.74 -29.14
N TYR A 613 -3.24 14.02 -28.58
CA TYR A 613 -3.33 12.57 -28.70
C TYR A 613 -3.87 12.19 -30.09
N THR A 614 -2.98 11.87 -31.02
CA THR A 614 -3.36 11.63 -32.43
C THR A 614 -3.56 10.16 -32.76
N HIS A 615 -2.78 9.28 -32.15
CA HIS A 615 -2.78 7.84 -32.41
C HIS A 615 -2.77 7.07 -31.09
N ASP A 616 -3.27 5.84 -31.14
CA ASP A 616 -3.20 4.88 -30.04
C ASP A 616 -1.81 4.25 -29.89
N CYS A 617 -1.62 3.41 -28.86
CA CYS A 617 -0.35 2.73 -28.59
C CYS A 617 0.03 1.68 -29.67
N HIS A 618 -0.87 1.39 -30.61
CA HIS A 618 -0.63 0.53 -31.77
C HIS A 618 -0.40 1.33 -33.06
N GLY A 619 -0.42 2.66 -33.00
CA GLY A 619 -0.20 3.55 -34.14
C GLY A 619 -1.45 3.79 -35.01
N LYS A 620 -2.64 3.34 -34.59
CA LYS A 620 -3.90 3.64 -35.31
C LYS A 620 -4.41 5.02 -34.93
N GLU A 621 -5.07 5.70 -35.86
CA GLU A 621 -5.66 7.02 -35.59
C GLU A 621 -6.71 6.95 -34.46
N LEU A 622 -6.71 7.96 -33.58
CA LEU A 622 -7.69 8.08 -32.50
C LEU A 622 -9.06 8.51 -33.04
N VAL A 623 -10.04 7.62 -32.86
CA VAL A 623 -11.44 7.76 -33.32
C VAL A 623 -12.48 7.27 -32.30
N ASP A 624 -12.06 6.56 -31.24
CA ASP A 624 -12.95 5.92 -30.26
C ASP A 624 -12.45 6.06 -28.81
N ASP A 625 -13.38 5.99 -27.85
CA ASP A 625 -13.11 6.15 -26.41
C ASP A 625 -12.50 4.88 -25.75
N GLU A 626 -12.50 3.75 -26.45
CA GLU A 626 -11.95 2.47 -26.00
C GLU A 626 -10.49 2.24 -26.46
N GLN A 627 -9.94 3.14 -27.28
CA GLN A 627 -8.56 3.00 -27.75
C GLN A 627 -7.56 3.30 -26.63
N MET A 628 -6.60 2.39 -26.45
CA MET A 628 -5.53 2.54 -25.45
C MET A 628 -4.49 3.56 -25.92
N LEU A 629 -4.33 4.64 -25.15
CA LEU A 629 -3.39 5.73 -25.42
C LEU A 629 -2.17 5.64 -24.51
N GLU A 630 -1.00 5.99 -25.02
CA GLU A 630 0.20 6.20 -24.21
C GLU A 630 0.21 7.63 -23.65
N ILE A 631 0.27 7.77 -22.32
CA ILE A 631 0.22 9.07 -21.63
C ILE A 631 1.44 9.93 -21.95
N PHE A 632 1.26 11.23 -22.17
CA PHE A 632 2.40 12.13 -22.26
C PHE A 632 3.11 12.29 -20.90
N PRO A 633 4.45 12.40 -20.86
CA PRO A 633 5.22 12.39 -19.62
C PRO A 633 4.89 13.46 -18.57
N GLN A 634 4.21 14.56 -18.95
CA GLN A 634 3.82 15.64 -18.03
C GLN A 634 2.30 15.83 -17.95
N ASP A 635 1.52 14.87 -18.45
CA ASP A 635 0.07 14.86 -18.26
C ASP A 635 -0.31 14.16 -16.95
N PHE A 636 -1.42 14.58 -16.36
CA PHE A 636 -1.87 14.15 -15.04
C PHE A 636 -3.38 13.96 -15.01
N ILE A 637 -3.81 12.88 -14.37
CA ILE A 637 -5.23 12.53 -14.17
C ILE A 637 -5.54 12.71 -12.69
N LEU A 638 -6.54 13.54 -12.41
CA LEU A 638 -6.88 13.94 -11.04
C LEU A 638 -7.96 13.04 -10.44
N ALA A 639 -7.92 12.86 -9.13
CA ALA A 639 -9.05 12.31 -8.40
C ALA A 639 -10.30 13.20 -8.57
N LYS A 640 -11.45 12.60 -8.91
CA LYS A 640 -12.72 13.30 -9.17
C LYS A 640 -13.18 14.17 -8.00
N ASN A 641 -12.89 13.74 -6.77
CA ASN A 641 -13.18 14.48 -5.53
C ASN A 641 -12.41 15.81 -5.39
N ALA A 642 -11.40 16.07 -6.24
CA ALA A 642 -10.67 17.33 -6.28
C ALA A 642 -11.28 18.34 -7.27
N GLY A 643 -12.15 17.92 -8.19
CA GLY A 643 -12.73 18.77 -9.23
C GLY A 643 -13.38 20.03 -8.67
N ASP A 644 -14.34 19.87 -7.75
CA ASP A 644 -15.03 20.99 -7.09
C ASP A 644 -14.07 21.91 -6.33
N TYR A 645 -12.98 21.37 -5.79
CA TYR A 645 -11.99 22.15 -5.07
C TYR A 645 -11.19 23.04 -6.03
N PHE A 646 -10.76 22.50 -7.16
CA PHE A 646 -10.04 23.26 -8.19
C PHE A 646 -10.93 24.27 -8.91
N VAL A 647 -12.21 23.96 -9.16
CA VAL A 647 -13.19 24.95 -9.68
C VAL A 647 -13.37 26.12 -8.70
N LYS A 648 -13.38 25.86 -7.39
CA LYS A 648 -13.40 26.96 -6.40
C LYS A 648 -12.10 27.76 -6.42
N ALA A 649 -10.96 27.09 -6.62
CA ALA A 649 -9.66 27.75 -6.70
C ALA A 649 -9.52 28.63 -7.96
N THR A 650 -10.01 28.19 -9.13
CA THR A 650 -10.03 29.02 -10.35
C THR A 650 -10.90 30.26 -10.17
N LYS A 651 -12.12 30.10 -9.63
CA LYS A 651 -13.03 31.22 -9.32
C LYS A 651 -12.43 32.20 -8.33
N PHE A 652 -11.68 31.71 -7.34
CA PHE A 652 -10.90 32.55 -6.44
C PHE A 652 -9.83 33.35 -7.18
N ILE A 653 -9.05 32.71 -8.06
CA ILE A 653 -7.98 33.37 -8.82
C ILE A 653 -8.56 34.45 -9.75
N ASP A 654 -9.63 34.14 -10.48
CA ASP A 654 -10.31 35.09 -11.36
C ASP A 654 -10.89 36.28 -10.60
N GLU A 655 -11.49 36.05 -9.42
CA GLU A 655 -11.94 37.15 -8.56
C GLU A 655 -10.79 37.97 -7.98
N VAL A 656 -9.66 37.36 -7.66
CA VAL A 656 -8.48 38.11 -7.22
C VAL A 656 -7.94 38.98 -8.38
N LEU A 657 -7.85 38.44 -9.59
CA LEU A 657 -7.42 39.19 -10.77
C LEU A 657 -8.35 40.37 -11.07
N THR A 658 -9.66 40.12 -11.16
CA THR A 658 -10.66 41.15 -11.49
C THR A 658 -10.87 42.15 -10.35
N ARG A 659 -11.12 41.68 -9.12
CA ARG A 659 -11.51 42.56 -8.01
C ARG A 659 -10.32 43.23 -7.33
N HIS A 660 -9.20 42.52 -7.15
CA HIS A 660 -8.03 43.06 -6.44
C HIS A 660 -6.99 43.68 -7.37
N TYR A 661 -6.64 43.00 -8.47
CA TYR A 661 -5.61 43.46 -9.40
C TYR A 661 -6.15 44.29 -10.58
N LYS A 662 -7.47 44.31 -10.80
CA LYS A 662 -8.14 45.01 -11.92
C LYS A 662 -7.63 44.52 -13.29
N MET A 663 -7.50 43.21 -13.42
CA MET A 663 -7.11 42.50 -14.65
C MET A 663 -8.26 41.63 -15.14
N GLU A 664 -8.19 41.19 -16.40
CA GLU A 664 -9.13 40.21 -16.95
C GLU A 664 -9.04 38.86 -16.20
N PRO A 665 -10.15 38.11 -16.10
CA PRO A 665 -10.14 36.75 -15.55
C PRO A 665 -9.32 35.82 -16.46
N PHE A 666 -8.69 34.80 -15.88
CA PHE A 666 -7.80 33.89 -16.60
C PHE A 666 -8.47 32.57 -16.95
N TYR A 667 -9.17 31.93 -16.01
CA TYR A 667 -9.69 30.58 -16.20
C TYR A 667 -11.09 30.56 -16.81
N ASN A 668 -12.02 31.36 -16.29
CA ASN A 668 -13.45 31.34 -16.70
C ASN A 668 -14.07 29.93 -16.66
N VAL A 669 -13.67 29.13 -15.67
CA VAL A 669 -14.08 27.73 -15.51
C VAL A 669 -15.37 27.63 -14.68
N GLU A 670 -16.35 26.88 -15.17
CA GLU A 670 -17.61 26.62 -14.45
C GLU A 670 -17.68 25.21 -13.89
N THR A 671 -17.23 24.23 -14.67
CA THR A 671 -17.29 22.79 -14.39
C THR A 671 -15.90 22.17 -14.30
N PRO A 672 -15.75 21.00 -13.66
CA PRO A 672 -14.48 20.28 -13.66
C PRO A 672 -13.98 19.89 -15.06
N ALA A 673 -14.88 19.71 -16.04
CA ALA A 673 -14.48 19.39 -17.41
C ALA A 673 -13.68 20.52 -18.08
N ASP A 674 -13.99 21.78 -17.75
CA ASP A 674 -13.29 22.96 -18.30
C ASP A 674 -11.85 23.10 -17.78
N LEU A 675 -11.46 22.32 -16.76
CA LEU A 675 -10.09 22.26 -16.25
C LEU A 675 -9.17 21.40 -17.12
N VAL A 676 -9.73 20.59 -18.02
CA VAL A 676 -8.94 19.78 -18.96
C VAL A 676 -8.09 20.69 -19.84
N GLY A 677 -6.79 20.41 -19.93
CA GLY A 677 -5.79 21.25 -20.61
C GLY A 677 -5.17 22.33 -19.73
N GLN A 678 -5.72 22.62 -18.55
CA GLN A 678 -5.13 23.62 -17.64
C GLN A 678 -3.86 23.11 -16.97
N LEU A 679 -2.94 24.05 -16.67
CA LEU A 679 -1.64 23.74 -16.11
C LEU A 679 -1.64 23.74 -14.57
N ILE A 680 -1.00 22.73 -14.02
CA ILE A 680 -0.76 22.54 -12.58
C ILE A 680 0.73 22.52 -12.27
N CYS A 681 1.05 22.80 -11.02
CA CYS A 681 2.36 22.58 -10.43
C CYS A 681 2.21 21.49 -9.37
N ALA A 682 2.93 20.39 -9.56
CA ALA A 682 3.01 19.32 -8.58
C ALA A 682 4.28 19.49 -7.75
N LEU A 683 4.17 19.32 -6.43
CA LEU A 683 5.30 19.48 -5.51
C LEU A 683 5.29 18.39 -4.45
N ALA A 684 6.38 17.64 -4.41
CA ALA A 684 6.59 16.64 -3.39
C ALA A 684 6.90 17.22 -2.00
N PRO A 685 6.48 16.57 -0.91
CA PRO A 685 6.91 16.90 0.43
C PRO A 685 8.43 16.79 0.54
N HIS A 686 9.01 17.67 1.35
CA HIS A 686 10.44 17.82 1.60
C HIS A 686 11.27 18.26 0.38
N THR A 687 10.62 18.73 -0.69
CA THR A 687 11.30 19.25 -1.88
C THR A 687 10.99 20.74 -2.07
N SER A 688 11.67 21.38 -3.03
CA SER A 688 11.43 22.78 -3.38
C SER A 688 11.41 23.07 -4.88
N GLY A 689 11.54 22.02 -5.70
CA GLY A 689 11.35 22.07 -7.14
C GLY A 689 9.97 21.53 -7.47
N GLY A 690 9.06 22.40 -7.91
CA GLY A 690 7.78 21.97 -8.48
C GLY A 690 7.99 21.52 -9.92
N VAL A 691 7.14 20.60 -10.40
CA VAL A 691 7.15 20.14 -11.78
C VAL A 691 5.85 20.57 -12.45
N LEU A 692 5.97 21.19 -13.62
CA LEU A 692 4.84 21.61 -14.44
C LEU A 692 4.13 20.39 -15.03
N SER A 693 2.80 20.40 -15.01
CA SER A 693 1.98 19.36 -15.61
C SER A 693 0.67 19.92 -16.14
N ARG A 694 -0.04 19.12 -16.96
CA ARG A 694 -1.32 19.45 -17.57
C ARG A 694 -2.38 18.43 -17.16
N ILE A 695 -3.56 18.91 -16.82
CA ILE A 695 -4.71 18.05 -16.49
C ILE A 695 -5.28 17.46 -17.77
N ILE A 696 -5.48 16.14 -17.81
CA ILE A 696 -6.10 15.47 -18.98
C ILE A 696 -7.40 14.74 -18.67
N GLY A 697 -7.76 14.56 -17.40
CA GLY A 697 -9.02 13.93 -17.03
C GLY A 697 -9.12 13.59 -15.54
N TRP A 698 -10.07 12.71 -15.23
CA TRP A 698 -10.53 12.41 -13.88
C TRP A 698 -10.78 10.92 -13.66
N THR A 699 -10.50 10.42 -12.45
CA THR A 699 -10.80 9.03 -12.03
C THR A 699 -11.51 9.02 -10.67
N ASP A 700 -12.27 7.95 -10.38
CA ASP A 700 -13.00 7.80 -9.11
C ASP A 700 -12.12 7.27 -7.96
N CYS A 701 -10.83 7.10 -8.20
CA CYS A 701 -9.84 6.72 -7.21
C CYS A 701 -9.33 7.94 -6.41
N SER A 702 -8.94 7.72 -5.15
CA SER A 702 -8.29 8.72 -4.29
C SER A 702 -6.76 8.80 -4.50
N GLY A 703 -6.33 8.74 -5.76
CA GLY A 703 -4.95 8.84 -6.22
C GLY A 703 -4.81 9.83 -7.38
N GLY A 704 -3.60 10.31 -7.64
CA GLY A 704 -3.26 11.11 -8.80
C GLY A 704 -2.39 10.31 -9.74
N TYR A 705 -2.91 10.03 -10.94
CA TYR A 705 -2.22 9.18 -11.90
C TYR A 705 -1.36 10.01 -12.85
N ALA A 706 -0.10 9.59 -13.04
CA ALA A 706 0.79 10.20 -14.00
C ALA A 706 1.89 9.24 -14.46
N HIS A 707 2.65 9.66 -15.48
CA HIS A 707 3.79 8.91 -15.97
C HIS A 707 4.84 8.66 -14.86
N PRO A 708 5.50 7.48 -14.77
CA PRO A 708 6.52 7.19 -13.76
C PRO A 708 7.63 8.25 -13.70
N LEU A 709 8.10 8.70 -14.87
CA LEU A 709 9.07 9.79 -14.98
C LEU A 709 8.59 11.08 -14.29
N PHE A 710 7.30 11.41 -14.38
CA PHE A 710 6.74 12.60 -13.73
C PHE A 710 6.87 12.52 -12.21
N HIS A 711 6.49 11.37 -11.63
CA HIS A 711 6.63 11.13 -10.20
C HIS A 711 8.09 11.21 -9.76
N ALA A 712 9.00 10.55 -10.48
CA ALA A 712 10.44 10.61 -10.20
C ALA A 712 11.05 12.02 -10.37
N ALA A 713 10.54 12.84 -11.30
CA ALA A 713 11.02 14.22 -11.49
C ALA A 713 10.79 15.11 -10.25
N LYS A 714 9.82 14.76 -9.41
CA LYS A 714 9.56 15.42 -8.12
C LYS A 714 10.49 14.90 -7.01
N ARG A 715 11.45 14.02 -7.34
CA ARG A 715 12.40 13.37 -6.43
C ARG A 715 11.73 12.55 -5.33
N ARG A 716 10.67 11.83 -5.71
CA ARG A 716 9.93 10.89 -4.86
C ARG A 716 9.71 9.58 -5.57
N ASN A 717 9.54 8.55 -4.76
CA ASN A 717 9.28 7.20 -5.21
C ASN A 717 7.78 6.94 -5.24
N CYS A 718 7.35 5.98 -6.06
CA CYS A 718 5.94 5.59 -6.15
C CYS A 718 5.56 4.51 -5.11
N ASP A 719 5.96 4.70 -3.85
CA ASP A 719 5.79 3.71 -2.77
C ASP A 719 4.69 4.07 -1.75
N GLY A 720 3.70 4.86 -2.18
CA GLY A 720 2.63 5.41 -1.34
C GLY A 720 2.93 6.80 -0.76
N ASP A 721 3.87 7.51 -1.40
CA ASP A 721 4.08 8.94 -1.20
C ASP A 721 2.85 9.78 -1.65
N GLU A 722 2.85 11.04 -1.23
CA GLU A 722 1.77 11.98 -1.53
C GLU A 722 2.35 13.26 -2.09
N ASP A 723 1.74 13.77 -3.15
CA ASP A 723 2.11 15.03 -3.76
C ASP A 723 1.10 16.14 -3.52
N ALA A 724 1.62 17.36 -3.40
CA ALA A 724 0.79 18.55 -3.34
C ALA A 724 0.59 19.14 -4.74
N ILE A 725 -0.64 19.09 -5.22
CA ILE A 725 -1.05 19.68 -6.49
C ILE A 725 -1.61 21.09 -6.25
N MET A 726 -1.19 22.05 -7.07
CA MET A 726 -1.72 23.41 -7.09
C MET A 726 -1.87 23.92 -8.53
N LEU A 727 -2.83 24.81 -8.77
CA LEU A 727 -2.97 25.48 -10.07
C LEU A 727 -1.74 26.36 -10.33
N LEU A 728 -1.23 26.36 -11.57
CA LEU A 728 -0.03 27.12 -11.92
C LEU A 728 -0.19 28.61 -11.60
N MET A 729 -1.33 29.20 -11.98
CA MET A 729 -1.58 30.63 -11.73
C MET A 729 -1.68 30.96 -10.23
N ASP A 730 -2.15 30.05 -9.38
CA ASP A 730 -2.12 30.25 -7.92
C ASP A 730 -0.68 30.31 -7.41
N GLY A 731 0.16 29.38 -7.86
CA GLY A 731 1.59 29.35 -7.58
C GLY A 731 2.29 30.64 -8.01
N LEU A 732 1.94 31.22 -9.17
CA LEU A 732 2.56 32.46 -9.65
C LEU A 732 2.07 33.72 -8.91
N LEU A 733 0.77 33.78 -8.58
CA LEU A 733 0.12 34.99 -8.05
C LEU A 733 0.21 35.11 -6.53
N ASN A 734 0.17 33.98 -5.82
CA ASN A 734 0.00 33.96 -4.36
C ASN A 734 1.25 33.53 -3.59
N PHE A 735 2.20 32.88 -4.26
CA PHE A 735 3.48 32.55 -3.65
C PHE A 735 4.36 33.77 -3.39
N SER A 736 5.10 33.77 -2.28
CA SER A 736 6.20 34.70 -2.08
C SER A 736 7.27 34.13 -1.13
N ARG A 737 8.54 34.36 -1.44
CA ARG A 737 9.65 34.00 -0.54
C ARG A 737 9.65 34.81 0.75
N GLU A 738 9.06 36.02 0.76
CA GLU A 738 9.02 36.90 1.94
C GLU A 738 8.07 36.41 3.04
N ILE A 739 7.08 35.56 2.70
CA ILE A 739 6.10 35.00 3.65
C ILE A 739 6.52 33.64 4.21
N LEU A 740 7.58 33.03 3.67
CA LEU A 740 8.09 31.75 4.16
C LEU A 740 8.63 31.87 5.60
N PRO A 741 8.44 30.83 6.44
CA PRO A 741 8.93 30.85 7.81
C PRO A 741 10.46 31.02 7.89
N ALA A 742 10.94 31.90 8.78
CA ALA A 742 12.38 32.07 9.06
C ALA A 742 13.00 30.94 9.91
N ASN A 743 12.27 29.84 10.06
CA ASN A 743 12.72 28.68 10.83
C ASN A 743 13.54 27.72 9.96
N ARG A 744 14.42 26.89 10.57
CA ARG A 744 15.09 25.81 9.82
C ARG A 744 14.01 24.92 9.19
N GLY A 745 14.14 24.59 7.91
CA GLY A 745 13.15 23.84 7.14
C GLY A 745 11.98 24.68 6.58
N GLY A 746 11.93 26.00 6.81
CA GLY A 746 10.83 26.84 6.29
C GLY A 746 10.83 27.05 4.77
N LEU A 747 11.95 26.74 4.10
CA LEU A 747 12.10 26.80 2.65
C LEU A 747 11.72 25.48 1.96
N MET A 748 11.67 24.38 2.69
CA MET A 748 11.22 23.10 2.16
C MET A 748 9.71 23.15 1.92
N ASP A 749 9.17 22.26 1.09
CA ASP A 749 7.77 22.21 0.66
C ASP A 749 7.27 23.53 0.06
N ALA A 750 8.14 24.35 -0.54
CA ALA A 750 7.76 25.59 -1.22
C ALA A 750 8.26 25.54 -2.67
N PRO A 751 7.45 25.94 -3.67
CA PRO A 751 7.84 25.89 -5.08
C PRO A 751 8.84 27.02 -5.40
N LEU A 752 10.12 26.83 -5.03
CA LEU A 752 11.18 27.81 -5.23
C LEU A 752 11.68 27.84 -6.69
N VAL A 753 11.62 26.68 -7.34
CA VAL A 753 11.99 26.46 -8.73
C VAL A 753 10.86 25.67 -9.39
N LEU A 754 10.59 25.93 -10.67
CA LEU A 754 9.62 25.21 -11.47
C LEU A 754 10.33 24.56 -12.66
N THR A 755 10.30 23.23 -12.72
CA THR A 755 10.77 22.45 -13.86
C THR A 755 9.67 22.42 -14.92
N THR A 756 9.94 22.99 -16.09
CA THR A 756 8.96 23.10 -17.18
C THR A 756 9.01 21.96 -18.18
N ARG A 757 10.17 21.30 -18.31
CA ARG A 757 10.40 20.17 -19.20
C ARG A 757 11.06 19.05 -18.44
N LEU A 758 10.59 17.83 -18.66
CA LEU A 758 11.14 16.64 -18.07
C LEU A 758 12.33 16.14 -18.91
N ASN A 759 13.46 15.92 -18.26
CA ASN A 759 14.61 15.25 -18.85
C ASN A 759 14.86 13.91 -18.11
N PRO A 760 14.66 12.76 -18.76
CA PRO A 760 14.87 11.45 -18.12
C PRO A 760 16.26 11.25 -17.53
N THR A 761 17.30 11.90 -18.07
CA THR A 761 18.67 11.75 -17.53
C THR A 761 18.85 12.40 -16.16
N GLU A 762 17.93 13.27 -15.75
CA GLU A 762 18.00 14.07 -14.52
C GLU A 762 17.01 13.61 -13.44
N VAL A 763 16.14 12.65 -13.75
CA VAL A 763 15.15 12.12 -12.79
C VAL A 763 15.77 11.07 -11.87
N ASP A 764 15.01 10.66 -10.87
CA ASP A 764 15.41 9.58 -9.97
C ASP A 764 15.58 8.24 -10.70
N LYS A 765 16.45 7.38 -10.16
CA LYS A 765 16.83 6.11 -10.78
C LYS A 765 15.71 5.08 -10.77
N GLU A 766 14.79 5.16 -9.82
CA GLU A 766 13.67 4.21 -9.73
C GLU A 766 12.86 4.19 -11.04
N ALA A 767 12.52 5.37 -11.59
CA ALA A 767 11.82 5.44 -12.87
C ALA A 767 12.66 4.98 -14.07
N LEU A 768 13.99 4.96 -13.94
CA LEU A 768 14.87 4.42 -14.97
C LEU A 768 14.86 2.89 -15.01
N ASN A 769 14.49 2.24 -13.90
CA ASN A 769 14.38 0.79 -13.80
C ASN A 769 13.03 0.25 -14.26
N VAL A 770 12.06 1.10 -14.61
CA VAL A 770 10.73 0.67 -15.06
C VAL A 770 10.83 -0.13 -16.36
N ASP A 771 10.22 -1.30 -16.37
CA ASP A 771 10.17 -2.18 -17.53
C ASP A 771 9.32 -1.54 -18.63
N SER A 772 9.76 -1.63 -19.87
CA SER A 772 9.10 -1.01 -21.02
C SER A 772 8.79 -2.00 -22.14
N GLY A 773 9.01 -3.29 -21.92
CA GLY A 773 8.63 -4.37 -22.83
C GLY A 773 7.12 -4.67 -22.82
N TRP A 774 6.65 -5.34 -23.87
CA TRP A 774 5.23 -5.76 -23.98
C TRP A 774 4.97 -7.16 -23.42
N PHE A 775 6.01 -7.97 -23.32
CA PHE A 775 6.01 -9.29 -22.70
C PHE A 775 7.48 -9.64 -22.36
N TYR A 776 7.68 -10.67 -21.53
CA TYR A 776 9.01 -11.24 -21.31
C TYR A 776 9.17 -12.49 -22.18
N GLU A 777 10.38 -12.73 -22.69
CA GLU A 777 10.64 -13.91 -23.51
C GLU A 777 10.84 -15.17 -22.65
N ARG A 778 10.71 -16.36 -23.28
CA ARG A 778 10.90 -17.68 -22.62
C ARG A 778 12.20 -17.73 -21.83
N ASP A 779 13.27 -17.21 -22.42
CA ASP A 779 14.63 -17.28 -21.91
C ASP A 779 14.80 -16.50 -20.58
N PHE A 780 14.00 -15.45 -20.35
CA PHE A 780 13.95 -14.71 -19.09
C PHE A 780 13.36 -15.58 -17.98
N TYR A 781 12.20 -16.20 -18.23
CA TYR A 781 11.53 -17.06 -17.26
C TYR A 781 12.43 -18.23 -16.86
N GLU A 782 13.03 -18.92 -17.82
CA GLU A 782 13.98 -20.02 -17.56
C GLU A 782 15.20 -19.54 -16.76
N ALA A 783 15.73 -18.35 -17.08
CA ALA A 783 16.86 -17.79 -16.33
C ALA A 783 16.48 -17.52 -14.86
N THR A 784 15.23 -17.14 -14.56
CA THR A 784 14.79 -16.86 -13.19
C THR A 784 14.87 -18.07 -12.25
N LEU A 785 14.78 -19.30 -12.78
CA LEU A 785 14.88 -20.54 -11.99
C LEU A 785 16.23 -20.66 -11.25
N ASN A 786 17.30 -20.12 -11.86
CA ASN A 786 18.63 -20.08 -11.25
C ASN A 786 18.83 -18.88 -10.29
N GLN A 787 17.78 -18.09 -10.07
CA GLN A 787 17.76 -16.91 -9.18
C GLN A 787 18.95 -15.95 -9.41
N PRO A 788 19.23 -15.55 -10.67
CA PRO A 788 20.34 -14.67 -10.96
C PRO A 788 20.12 -13.29 -10.35
N HIS A 789 21.22 -12.54 -10.21
CA HIS A 789 21.11 -11.13 -9.90
C HIS A 789 20.53 -10.39 -11.12
N PRO A 790 19.55 -9.49 -11.02
CA PRO A 790 18.89 -8.88 -12.17
C PRO A 790 19.87 -8.27 -13.17
N LYS A 791 20.90 -7.56 -12.68
CA LYS A 791 22.01 -7.00 -13.50
C LYS A 791 22.72 -7.99 -14.42
N THR A 792 22.75 -9.30 -14.13
CA THR A 792 23.43 -10.27 -15.00
C THR A 792 22.63 -10.61 -16.25
N ILE A 793 21.32 -10.37 -16.23
CA ILE A 793 20.42 -10.62 -17.37
C ILE A 793 19.75 -9.34 -17.90
N SER A 794 20.26 -8.16 -17.52
CA SER A 794 19.68 -6.86 -17.91
C SER A 794 19.68 -6.63 -19.43
N ASN A 795 20.55 -7.32 -20.16
CA ASN A 795 20.58 -7.30 -21.63
C ASN A 795 19.34 -7.94 -22.27
N ARG A 796 18.62 -8.81 -21.54
CA ARG A 796 17.41 -9.50 -22.01
C ARG A 796 16.12 -8.72 -21.77
N ILE A 797 16.16 -7.71 -20.91
CA ILE A 797 14.97 -6.94 -20.53
C ILE A 797 15.09 -5.50 -21.02
N ASP A 798 14.00 -4.99 -21.58
CA ASP A 798 13.89 -3.60 -21.99
C ASP A 798 13.31 -2.76 -20.84
N PHE A 799 14.07 -1.75 -20.42
CA PHE A 799 13.74 -0.83 -19.35
C PHE A 799 14.26 0.58 -19.67
N VAL A 800 13.70 1.58 -19.01
CA VAL A 800 13.89 3.00 -19.37
C VAL A 800 15.35 3.44 -19.48
N GLU A 801 16.25 3.00 -18.59
CA GLU A 801 17.67 3.36 -18.63
C GLU A 801 18.34 3.00 -19.97
N ARG A 802 17.94 1.87 -20.58
CA ARG A 802 18.49 1.41 -21.86
C ARG A 802 18.07 2.28 -23.04
N ARG A 803 16.99 3.04 -22.88
CA ARG A 803 16.41 3.90 -23.93
C ARG A 803 16.92 5.34 -23.85
N LEU A 804 17.69 5.69 -22.81
CA LEU A 804 18.26 7.02 -22.60
C LEU A 804 19.04 7.52 -23.83
N GLY A 805 18.94 8.82 -24.10
CA GLY A 805 19.55 9.46 -25.27
C GLY A 805 18.70 9.41 -26.54
N THR A 806 17.57 8.68 -26.53
CA THR A 806 16.61 8.62 -27.63
C THR A 806 15.22 9.10 -27.22
N VAL A 807 14.31 9.28 -28.20
CA VAL A 807 12.89 9.59 -27.91
C VAL A 807 12.21 8.44 -27.18
N ALA A 808 12.72 7.21 -27.29
CA ALA A 808 12.16 6.05 -26.60
C ALA A 808 12.31 6.12 -25.06
N ALA A 809 13.15 7.03 -24.54
CA ALA A 809 13.26 7.29 -23.11
C ALA A 809 12.04 7.98 -22.49
N VAL A 810 11.12 8.49 -23.32
CA VAL A 810 9.91 9.20 -22.89
C VAL A 810 8.63 8.70 -23.55
N ARG A 811 8.74 7.85 -24.59
CA ARG A 811 7.62 7.38 -25.42
C ARG A 811 7.91 5.97 -25.95
N GLY A 812 6.88 5.28 -26.44
CA GLY A 812 6.95 3.90 -26.93
C GLY A 812 7.04 2.86 -25.81
N TYR A 813 6.48 3.12 -24.63
CA TYR A 813 6.51 2.17 -23.52
C TYR A 813 5.52 1.02 -23.81
N GLY A 814 5.87 -0.19 -23.38
CA GLY A 814 4.96 -1.34 -23.32
C GLY A 814 4.44 -1.58 -21.91
N TYR A 815 3.50 -2.50 -21.80
CA TYR A 815 3.03 -3.10 -20.55
C TYR A 815 2.68 -4.56 -20.81
N THR A 816 2.75 -5.39 -19.78
CA THR A 816 2.47 -6.84 -19.88
C THR A 816 1.01 -7.17 -19.56
N HIS A 817 0.47 -6.57 -18.50
CA HIS A 817 -0.90 -6.82 -18.01
C HIS A 817 -1.74 -5.53 -18.08
N GLY A 818 -2.97 -5.67 -18.56
CA GLY A 818 -3.94 -4.60 -18.67
C GLY A 818 -4.98 -4.60 -17.54
N CYS A 819 -5.89 -3.64 -17.66
CA CYS A 819 -7.15 -3.59 -16.94
C CYS A 819 -8.21 -2.91 -17.83
N ASN A 820 -9.48 -3.17 -17.53
CA ASN A 820 -10.65 -2.56 -18.16
C ASN A 820 -10.87 -1.13 -17.64
N SER A 821 -10.62 -0.92 -16.34
CA SER A 821 -10.59 0.42 -15.74
C SER A 821 -9.52 0.56 -14.67
N ILE A 822 -8.67 1.58 -14.79
CA ILE A 822 -7.65 1.93 -13.78
C ILE A 822 -8.20 2.27 -12.38
N ASP A 823 -9.51 2.53 -12.26
CA ASP A 823 -10.21 2.77 -11.00
C ASP A 823 -11.21 1.66 -10.63
N GLU A 824 -11.13 0.50 -11.30
CA GLU A 824 -11.92 -0.68 -10.96
C GLU A 824 -11.53 -1.21 -9.58
N GLY A 825 -12.39 -0.99 -8.60
CA GLY A 825 -12.13 -1.38 -7.22
C GLY A 825 -13.00 -0.63 -6.21
N PRO A 826 -12.81 -0.86 -4.90
CA PRO A 826 -13.43 -0.03 -3.88
C PRO A 826 -12.82 1.38 -3.89
N ALA A 827 -13.63 2.41 -4.15
CA ALA A 827 -13.18 3.80 -4.24
C ALA A 827 -12.48 4.34 -2.96
N LEU A 828 -12.79 3.76 -1.80
CA LEU A 828 -12.15 4.06 -0.52
C LEU A 828 -11.82 2.77 0.23
N CYS A 829 -10.65 2.74 0.86
CA CYS A 829 -10.30 1.60 1.71
C CYS A 829 -11.23 1.50 2.94
N ALA A 830 -11.47 0.26 3.39
CA ALA A 830 -12.26 0.00 4.59
C ALA A 830 -11.68 0.68 5.85
N TYR A 831 -10.37 0.93 5.89
CA TYR A 831 -9.73 1.63 6.99
C TYR A 831 -10.27 3.07 7.19
N LYS A 832 -10.71 3.74 6.12
CA LYS A 832 -11.31 5.08 6.18
C LYS A 832 -12.80 5.05 6.49
N THR A 833 -13.50 3.98 6.13
CA THR A 833 -14.94 3.85 6.38
C THR A 833 -15.23 3.46 7.83
N LEU A 834 -14.30 2.77 8.49
CA LEU A 834 -14.38 2.45 9.91
C LEU A 834 -14.02 3.68 10.76
N ASP A 835 -14.91 4.06 11.68
CA ASP A 835 -14.74 5.27 12.50
C ASP A 835 -13.79 5.06 13.68
N THR A 836 -14.01 4.00 14.47
CA THR A 836 -13.27 3.80 15.72
C THR A 836 -12.06 2.89 15.55
N MET A 837 -11.06 3.06 16.43
CA MET A 837 -9.88 2.18 16.44
C MET A 837 -10.27 0.73 16.74
N ILE A 838 -11.29 0.52 17.58
CA ILE A 838 -11.78 -0.82 17.93
C ILE A 838 -12.36 -1.50 16.70
N ASP A 839 -13.16 -0.79 15.92
CA ASP A 839 -13.74 -1.35 14.68
C ASP A 839 -12.64 -1.68 13.66
N LYS A 840 -11.64 -0.81 13.52
CA LYS A 840 -10.47 -1.05 12.64
C LYS A 840 -9.69 -2.29 13.06
N MET A 841 -9.47 -2.45 14.35
CA MET A 841 -8.76 -3.60 14.90
C MET A 841 -9.57 -4.89 14.75
N ASN A 842 -10.86 -4.87 15.06
CA ASN A 842 -11.74 -6.02 14.86
C ASN A 842 -11.84 -6.39 13.39
N GLY A 843 -11.95 -5.41 12.49
CA GLY A 843 -11.91 -5.63 11.04
C GLY A 843 -10.61 -6.29 10.60
N GLN A 844 -9.46 -5.83 11.10
CA GLN A 844 -8.16 -6.43 10.82
C GLN A 844 -8.05 -7.89 11.30
N LEU A 845 -8.47 -8.17 12.54
CA LEU A 845 -8.36 -9.51 13.12
C LEU A 845 -9.38 -10.49 12.52
N ASN A 846 -10.61 -10.04 12.24
CA ASN A 846 -11.62 -10.82 11.52
C ASN A 846 -11.15 -11.17 10.10
N LEU A 847 -10.54 -10.22 9.38
CA LEU A 847 -9.96 -10.50 8.07
C LEU A 847 -8.81 -11.51 8.19
N GLY A 848 -7.93 -11.33 9.19
CA GLY A 848 -6.88 -12.30 9.49
C GLY A 848 -7.43 -13.71 9.70
N HIS A 849 -8.58 -13.84 10.38
CA HIS A 849 -9.19 -15.15 10.66
C HIS A 849 -9.70 -15.85 9.41
N LYS A 850 -10.18 -15.07 8.43
CA LYS A 850 -10.60 -15.62 7.15
C LYS A 850 -9.44 -16.03 6.25
N LEU A 851 -8.23 -15.55 6.46
CA LEU A 851 -7.09 -15.77 5.57
C LEU A 851 -6.27 -17.00 6.01
N ARG A 852 -6.11 -18.00 5.13
CA ARG A 852 -5.20 -19.15 5.39
C ARG A 852 -3.78 -18.70 5.70
N ALA A 853 -3.27 -17.71 4.96
CA ALA A 853 -1.90 -17.23 5.06
C ALA A 853 -1.58 -16.47 6.38
N VAL A 854 -2.58 -16.18 7.21
CA VAL A 854 -2.42 -15.32 8.40
C VAL A 854 -2.80 -16.06 9.67
N ASN A 855 -1.82 -16.33 10.53
CA ASN A 855 -2.11 -16.76 11.90
C ASN A 855 -2.55 -15.55 12.77
N VAL A 856 -3.84 -15.45 13.03
CA VAL A 856 -4.46 -14.34 13.78
C VAL A 856 -3.91 -14.19 15.19
N ARG A 857 -3.60 -15.29 15.86
CA ARG A 857 -3.06 -15.27 17.23
C ARG A 857 -1.71 -14.56 17.25
N THR A 858 -0.85 -14.84 16.27
CA THR A 858 0.44 -14.14 16.11
C THR A 858 0.23 -12.66 15.79
N VAL A 859 -0.74 -12.31 14.94
CA VAL A 859 -1.07 -10.91 14.64
C VAL A 859 -1.58 -10.17 15.88
N ALA A 860 -2.51 -10.77 16.63
CA ALA A 860 -3.06 -10.23 17.87
C ALA A 860 -1.96 -9.98 18.91
N SER A 861 -1.10 -10.99 19.16
CA SER A 861 0.07 -10.86 20.02
C SER A 861 1.00 -9.72 19.59
N SER A 862 1.28 -9.62 18.28
CA SER A 862 2.15 -8.59 17.72
C SER A 862 1.57 -7.19 17.91
N VAL A 863 0.28 -6.98 17.60
CA VAL A 863 -0.41 -5.69 17.78
C VAL A 863 -0.38 -5.25 19.24
N ILE A 864 -0.66 -6.16 20.17
CA ILE A 864 -0.64 -5.85 21.60
C ILE A 864 0.76 -5.45 22.05
N ARG A 865 1.78 -6.22 21.69
CA ARG A 865 3.18 -5.98 22.09
C ARG A 865 3.78 -4.71 21.50
N SER A 866 3.47 -4.41 20.23
CA SER A 866 4.08 -3.30 19.49
C SER A 866 3.34 -1.97 19.65
N HIS A 867 2.02 -1.99 19.83
CA HIS A 867 1.20 -0.78 19.91
C HIS A 867 0.61 -0.55 21.30
N PHE A 868 -0.11 -1.51 21.87
CA PHE A 868 -0.89 -1.26 23.09
C PHE A 868 -0.04 -1.24 24.36
N LEU A 869 0.85 -2.22 24.56
CA LEU A 869 1.71 -2.26 25.75
C LEU A 869 2.63 -1.04 25.84
N PRO A 870 3.29 -0.57 24.76
CA PRO A 870 4.12 0.62 24.80
C PRO A 870 3.31 1.90 25.06
N ASP A 871 2.12 2.04 24.47
CA ASP A 871 1.28 3.22 24.68
C ASP A 871 0.73 3.27 26.11
N LEU A 872 0.27 2.14 26.65
CA LEU A 872 -0.20 2.05 28.04
C LEU A 872 0.92 2.37 29.04
N ARG A 873 2.11 1.76 28.87
CA ARG A 873 3.30 2.07 29.69
C ARG A 873 3.71 3.54 29.56
N GLY A 874 3.70 4.07 28.33
CA GLY A 874 4.03 5.45 28.03
C GLY A 874 3.07 6.43 28.69
N ASN A 875 1.76 6.21 28.58
CA ASN A 875 0.72 7.04 29.18
C ASN A 875 0.73 6.97 30.70
N MET A 876 0.98 5.79 31.29
CA MET A 876 1.13 5.64 32.74
C MET A 876 2.33 6.44 33.27
N ASN A 877 3.49 6.32 32.62
CA ASN A 877 4.68 7.08 32.96
C ASN A 877 4.48 8.60 32.76
N ALA A 878 3.80 8.98 31.67
CA ALA A 878 3.48 10.37 31.38
C ALA A 878 2.53 10.95 32.43
N PHE A 879 1.50 10.19 32.84
CA PHE A 879 0.55 10.57 33.87
C PHE A 879 1.24 10.84 35.21
N ALA A 880 2.17 9.98 35.63
CA ALA A 880 2.93 10.16 36.87
C ALA A 880 3.87 11.39 36.84
N ARG A 881 4.37 11.77 35.66
CA ARG A 881 5.34 12.88 35.47
C ARG A 881 4.73 14.16 34.92
N GLN A 882 3.40 14.23 34.78
CA GLN A 882 2.75 15.25 34.00
C GLN A 882 2.84 16.67 34.58
N LYS A 883 2.60 17.65 33.71
CA LYS A 883 2.43 19.07 34.08
C LYS A 883 0.95 19.40 34.19
N VAL A 884 0.64 20.45 34.94
CA VAL A 884 -0.71 21.00 35.06
C VAL A 884 -0.83 22.27 34.23
N ARG A 885 -1.83 22.38 33.37
CA ARG A 885 -2.03 23.54 32.48
C ARG A 885 -3.27 24.34 32.88
N CYS A 886 -3.17 25.67 32.86
CA CYS A 886 -4.33 26.54 33.02
C CYS A 886 -5.12 26.64 31.71
N LEU A 887 -6.44 26.41 31.77
CA LEU A 887 -7.32 26.51 30.60
C LEU A 887 -7.50 27.94 30.07
N LYS A 888 -7.27 28.96 30.92
CA LYS A 888 -7.47 30.38 30.58
C LYS A 888 -6.22 31.03 29.99
N CYS A 889 -5.07 30.93 30.67
CA CYS A 889 -3.83 31.57 30.22
C CYS A 889 -2.84 30.61 29.54
N ALA A 890 -3.16 29.32 29.45
CA ALA A 890 -2.32 28.27 28.88
C ALA A 890 -0.95 28.07 29.54
N HIS A 891 -0.69 28.69 30.71
CA HIS A 891 0.56 28.47 31.45
C HIS A 891 0.60 27.04 32.04
N SER A 892 1.77 26.42 32.00
CA SER A 892 1.99 25.05 32.48
C SER A 892 2.88 25.05 33.72
N TYR A 893 2.37 24.51 34.82
CA TYR A 893 3.08 24.30 36.07
C TYR A 893 3.63 22.88 36.15
N ARG A 894 4.84 22.71 36.69
CA ARG A 894 5.41 21.38 36.95
C ARG A 894 4.67 20.62 38.05
N ARG A 895 4.04 21.34 38.99
CA ARG A 895 3.26 20.79 40.10
C ARG A 895 1.96 21.57 40.24
N MET A 896 0.92 20.94 40.79
CA MET A 896 -0.34 21.62 41.10
C MET A 896 -0.08 22.73 42.15
N PRO A 897 -0.42 23.99 41.88
CA PRO A 897 -0.44 25.03 42.90
C PRO A 897 -1.40 24.63 44.02
N VAL A 898 -0.96 24.76 45.28
CA VAL A 898 -1.76 24.40 46.47
C VAL A 898 -3.10 25.15 46.50
N ALA A 899 -3.15 26.36 45.94
CA ALA A 899 -4.37 27.16 45.80
C ALA A 899 -5.45 26.55 44.88
N GLY A 900 -5.17 25.46 44.15
CA GLY A 900 -6.10 24.81 43.23
C GLY A 900 -6.45 25.61 41.97
N LYS A 901 -5.99 26.86 41.87
CA LYS A 901 -6.26 27.82 40.78
C LYS A 901 -4.96 28.36 40.19
N CYS A 902 -5.04 28.90 38.98
CA CYS A 902 -3.87 29.48 38.33
C CYS A 902 -3.39 30.77 39.01
N ILE A 903 -2.17 30.73 39.54
CA ILE A 903 -1.48 31.83 40.24
C ILE A 903 -0.70 32.77 39.30
N GLN A 904 -0.81 32.60 37.98
CA GLN A 904 -0.05 33.40 37.02
C GLN A 904 -0.58 34.83 37.01
N LYS A 905 0.31 35.81 37.20
CA LYS A 905 -0.05 37.24 37.08
C LYS A 905 -0.57 37.52 35.66
N LYS A 906 -1.70 38.23 35.54
CA LYS A 906 -2.17 38.73 34.23
C LYS A 906 -1.03 39.56 33.61
N LYS A 907 -0.55 39.18 32.43
CA LYS A 907 0.33 40.07 31.65
C LYS A 907 -0.52 41.25 31.23
N ALA A 908 -0.28 42.42 31.83
CA ALA A 908 -0.88 43.66 31.37
C ALA A 908 -0.38 43.95 29.95
N THR A 909 -1.25 43.75 28.96
CA THR A 909 -1.04 44.32 27.63
C THR A 909 -1.39 45.81 27.71
N GLY A 910 -0.34 46.63 27.81
CA GLY A 910 -0.30 48.05 27.44
C GLY A 910 -1.49 48.93 27.81
N ARG A 911 -1.47 49.49 29.01
CA ARG A 911 -2.00 50.84 29.29
C ARG A 911 -1.07 51.57 30.28
N GLY A 912 -0.43 52.64 29.81
CA GLY A 912 0.26 53.65 30.63
C GLY A 912 1.55 53.23 31.35
N LEU A 913 2.40 54.24 31.66
CA LEU A 913 3.56 54.40 32.59
C LEU A 913 4.53 53.23 32.92
N SER A 914 4.24 52.01 32.51
CA SER A 914 5.03 50.79 32.66
C SER A 914 6.28 50.76 31.78
N ALA A 915 6.42 51.70 30.84
CA ALA A 915 7.67 51.93 30.11
C ALA A 915 8.77 52.59 30.96
N ILE A 916 8.43 53.13 32.15
CA ILE A 916 9.34 53.87 33.04
C ILE A 916 9.69 53.05 34.31
N GLY A 917 9.39 51.75 34.34
CA GLY A 917 9.89 50.86 35.41
C GLY A 917 9.12 50.96 36.74
N VAL A 918 7.97 51.63 36.80
CA VAL A 918 7.09 51.57 37.99
C VAL A 918 6.21 50.31 37.92
N MET A 919 6.61 49.27 38.64
CA MET A 919 5.80 48.07 38.85
C MET A 919 4.62 48.40 39.79
N LYS A 920 3.41 48.62 39.26
CA LYS A 920 2.21 48.49 40.09
C LYS A 920 2.03 47.00 40.43
N SER A 921 2.13 46.69 41.72
CA SER A 921 2.09 45.36 42.33
C SER A 921 0.68 44.75 42.43
N GLU A 922 -0.31 45.26 41.71
CA GLU A 922 -1.70 44.76 41.75
C GLU A 922 -2.17 44.31 40.37
N GLY A 923 -1.56 43.23 39.90
CA GLY A 923 -2.10 42.46 38.79
C GLY A 923 -2.82 41.25 39.34
N ASP A 924 -4.16 41.25 39.27
CA ASP A 924 -5.01 40.08 39.51
C ASP A 924 -4.36 38.79 38.96
N GLN A 925 -4.32 37.75 39.78
CA GLN A 925 -3.94 36.42 39.33
C GLN A 925 -4.96 35.91 38.30
N CYS A 926 -4.52 35.06 37.38
CA CYS A 926 -5.36 34.51 36.31
C CYS A 926 -6.66 33.86 36.85
N GLY A 927 -6.56 33.13 37.97
CA GLY A 927 -7.67 32.49 38.66
C GLY A 927 -8.33 31.36 37.86
N GLY A 928 -7.80 31.01 36.68
CA GLY A 928 -8.37 30.00 35.80
C GLY A 928 -8.24 28.58 36.36
N LYS A 929 -9.19 27.71 35.98
CA LYS A 929 -9.14 26.28 36.29
C LYS A 929 -7.88 25.64 35.71
N LEU A 930 -7.35 24.71 36.48
CA LEU A 930 -6.17 23.93 36.15
C LEU A 930 -6.61 22.53 35.73
N ALA A 931 -6.06 22.05 34.62
CA ALA A 931 -6.33 20.73 34.08
C ALA A 931 -5.03 19.93 34.00
N LEU A 932 -5.13 18.64 34.28
CA LEU A 932 -4.09 17.66 33.98
C LEU A 932 -3.88 17.61 32.46
N THR A 933 -2.64 17.37 32.05
CA THR A 933 -2.30 17.27 30.62
C THR A 933 -2.59 15.87 30.07
N VAL A 934 -2.52 14.85 30.93
CA VAL A 934 -2.93 13.47 30.66
C VAL A 934 -4.02 13.09 31.66
N SER A 935 -5.20 12.72 31.15
CA SER A 935 -6.33 12.27 31.97
C SER A 935 -6.25 10.77 32.27
N GLU A 936 -6.86 10.30 33.35
CA GLU A 936 -7.00 8.87 33.67
C GLU A 936 -7.60 8.07 32.50
N GLY A 937 -8.65 8.59 31.86
CA GLY A 937 -9.28 7.94 30.70
C GLY A 937 -8.34 7.71 29.53
N ALA A 938 -7.26 8.50 29.40
CA ALA A 938 -6.25 8.29 28.37
C ALA A 938 -5.36 7.09 28.68
N VAL A 939 -5.07 6.84 29.97
CA VAL A 939 -4.29 5.68 30.43
C VAL A 939 -5.12 4.39 30.31
N ARG A 940 -6.40 4.43 30.70
CA ARG A 940 -7.30 3.26 30.68
C ARG A 940 -7.85 2.90 29.30
N LYS A 941 -7.64 3.75 28.28
CA LYS A 941 -8.30 3.68 26.96
C LYS A 941 -8.25 2.29 26.31
N TYR A 942 -7.11 1.59 26.41
CA TYR A 942 -6.90 0.34 25.66
C TYR A 942 -7.09 -0.94 26.49
N ILE A 943 -7.19 -0.87 27.82
CA ILE A 943 -7.25 -2.09 28.66
C ILE A 943 -8.43 -2.98 28.28
N LYS A 944 -9.63 -2.40 28.15
CA LYS A 944 -10.84 -3.15 27.77
C LYS A 944 -10.71 -3.78 26.38
N VAL A 945 -10.12 -3.03 25.45
CA VAL A 945 -9.90 -3.46 24.07
C VAL A 945 -8.93 -4.64 24.03
N THR A 946 -7.79 -4.53 24.72
CA THR A 946 -6.79 -5.59 24.80
C THR A 946 -7.36 -6.86 25.43
N LYS A 947 -8.15 -6.76 26.50
CA LYS A 947 -8.80 -7.93 27.13
C LYS A 947 -9.77 -8.62 26.16
N HIS A 948 -10.61 -7.85 25.48
CA HIS A 948 -11.52 -8.39 24.45
C HIS A 948 -10.76 -9.12 23.33
N VAL A 949 -9.63 -8.57 22.87
CA VAL A 949 -8.79 -9.23 21.84
C VAL A 949 -8.23 -10.55 22.34
N ILE A 950 -7.73 -10.60 23.58
CA ILE A 950 -7.18 -11.81 24.18
C ILE A 950 -8.27 -12.89 24.32
N GLU A 951 -9.46 -12.50 24.77
CA GLU A 951 -10.60 -13.42 24.94
C GLU A 951 -11.13 -13.95 23.60
N THR A 952 -11.16 -13.10 22.56
CA THR A 952 -11.77 -13.44 21.27
C THR A 952 -10.81 -14.18 20.33
N TYR A 953 -9.57 -13.70 20.20
CA TYR A 953 -8.61 -14.21 19.20
C TYR A 953 -7.50 -15.07 19.80
N GLY A 954 -7.35 -15.04 21.13
CA GLY A 954 -6.23 -15.66 21.82
C GLY A 954 -4.90 -14.94 21.56
N VAL A 955 -3.94 -15.18 22.45
CA VAL A 955 -2.55 -14.71 22.36
C VAL A 955 -1.65 -15.74 23.01
N ASP A 956 -0.35 -15.64 22.75
CA ASP A 956 0.64 -16.43 23.49
C ASP A 956 0.61 -16.12 25.00
N SER A 957 1.00 -17.12 25.78
CA SER A 957 0.95 -17.09 27.25
C SER A 957 1.72 -15.91 27.86
N TYR A 958 2.87 -15.54 27.28
CA TYR A 958 3.69 -14.44 27.77
C TYR A 958 2.98 -13.08 27.60
N THR A 959 2.36 -12.84 26.44
CA THR A 959 1.61 -11.61 26.16
C THR A 959 0.44 -11.45 27.12
N LYS A 960 -0.30 -12.53 27.36
CA LYS A 960 -1.43 -12.55 28.29
C LYS A 960 -1.03 -12.09 29.69
N GLN A 961 0.01 -12.71 30.27
CA GLN A 961 0.51 -12.37 31.60
C GLN A 961 0.98 -10.91 31.70
N ASN A 962 1.63 -10.39 30.67
CA ASN A 962 2.14 -9.01 30.66
C ASN A 962 1.01 -7.97 30.61
N VAL A 963 -0.07 -8.26 29.87
CA VAL A 963 -1.28 -7.42 29.83
C VAL A 963 -2.00 -7.43 31.17
N GLU A 964 -2.17 -8.60 31.78
CA GLU A 964 -2.79 -8.75 33.11
C GLU A 964 -2.02 -7.93 34.15
N TRP A 965 -0.70 -8.10 34.21
CA TRP A 965 0.16 -7.35 35.13
C TRP A 965 0.06 -5.82 34.97
N LEU A 966 0.02 -5.33 33.73
CA LEU A 966 -0.11 -3.89 33.46
C LEU A 966 -1.51 -3.35 33.73
N SER A 967 -2.55 -4.15 33.47
CA SER A 967 -3.92 -3.83 33.85
C SER A 967 -4.02 -3.64 35.36
N ASP A 968 -3.46 -4.58 36.13
CA ASP A 968 -3.49 -4.54 37.60
C ASP A 968 -2.67 -3.38 38.16
N SER A 969 -1.50 -3.10 37.56
CA SER A 969 -0.68 -1.93 37.92
C SER A 969 -1.43 -0.61 37.67
N THR A 970 -2.17 -0.52 36.57
CA THR A 970 -2.99 0.66 36.26
C THR A 970 -4.14 0.81 37.27
N ASP A 971 -4.79 -0.30 37.62
CA ASP A 971 -5.85 -0.31 38.62
C ASP A 971 -5.35 0.11 40.01
N SER A 972 -4.19 -0.40 40.43
CA SER A 972 -3.52 -0.01 41.67
C SER A 972 -3.19 1.49 41.73
N LEU A 973 -2.81 2.10 40.60
CA LEU A 973 -2.48 3.54 40.55
C LEU A 973 -3.69 4.45 40.82
N PHE A 974 -4.90 4.04 40.45
CA PHE A 974 -6.10 4.88 40.48
C PHE A 974 -7.13 4.47 41.54
N LYS A 975 -7.19 3.19 41.92
CA LYS A 975 -8.09 2.72 42.97
C LYS A 975 -7.55 3.17 44.32
N ASN A 976 -8.41 3.82 45.10
CA ASN A 976 -8.10 4.20 46.47
C ASN A 976 -8.76 3.16 47.38
N ASP A 977 -7.98 2.36 48.10
CA ASP A 977 -8.48 1.24 48.91
C ASP A 977 -9.51 1.63 49.98
N ARG A 978 -9.60 2.93 50.30
CA ARG A 978 -10.57 3.50 51.26
C ARG A 978 -11.96 3.79 50.68
N ALA A 979 -12.15 3.77 49.36
CA ALA A 979 -13.40 4.10 48.70
C ALA A 979 -13.68 3.13 47.54
N LYS A 980 -14.15 1.92 47.86
CA LYS A 980 -14.49 0.89 46.87
C LYS A 980 -15.98 1.00 46.53
N GLN A 981 -16.30 1.43 45.31
CA GLN A 981 -17.66 1.36 44.78
C GLN A 981 -17.89 -0.06 44.26
N MET A 982 -18.70 -0.85 44.97
CA MET A 982 -19.04 -2.23 44.59
C MET A 982 -20.19 -2.23 43.58
N SER A 983 -20.13 -3.12 42.58
CA SER A 983 -21.28 -3.34 41.69
C SER A 983 -22.32 -4.20 42.41
N LEU A 984 -23.58 -4.10 42.03
CA LEU A 984 -24.66 -4.90 42.62
C LEU A 984 -24.44 -6.42 42.41
N ALA A 985 -23.72 -6.78 41.34
CA ALA A 985 -23.34 -8.16 41.02
C ALA A 985 -22.16 -8.69 41.85
N ASP A 986 -21.37 -7.81 42.49
CA ASP A 986 -20.36 -8.24 43.47
C ASP A 986 -20.98 -8.55 44.85
N PHE A 987 -22.26 -8.23 45.02
CA PHE A 987 -23.04 -8.42 46.25
C PHE A 987 -24.01 -9.61 46.19
N LEU A 988 -24.37 -10.03 44.98
CA LEU A 988 -25.14 -11.25 44.68
C LEU A 988 -24.16 -12.40 44.47
#